data_AF-B4CU74-F1
#
_entry.id   AF-B4CU74-F1
#
_cell.length_a   1.000
_cell.length_b   1.000
_cell.length_c   1.000
_cell.angle_alpha   90.00
_cell.angle_beta   90.00
_cell.angle_gamma   90.00
#
_symmetry.space_group_name_H-M   'P 1'
#
loop_
_entity.id
_entity.type
_entity.pdbx_description
1 polymer ?
#
loop_
_entity_poly.entity_id
_entity_poly.type
_entity_poly.pdbx_seq_one_letter_code
_entity_poly.pdbx_strand_id
1 'polypeptide(L)'
;MSSGGSVPAMAGDIMKRSGNRRAWRNIALAIVSLGFLITGAFLGTNARAVDVSAAVSWYDTLGFPDVKDAPYVRVATDRWIKRGNQPPENRFVEGFLTGEDVDGFTVFLCSTGDFNRRPDPFEPYPPPRLIHFVRKTDGPVHLRVNYEVIDFPKVVGDLMAVVHDLKTGPKDFEAREKAFKGKYPDLWPSFDFHGGWPVPYRVRLFSFGRACQQKGLNEVAGELFDVVAKIPDEQTGEVDASSLRDKLQREMGETVLTETEEKFGNPSIPLTDLLKIYESFPVTYPANKRLAYAQESADLLRKMIAEEAAHHPKPRNEMSPAEQVAEDIYQLRNETHIMWIRDPHYPAMSDDWRKKDEKTPIQRLVDSGNAAVPQLIEALGDPRFTRSMEPRFNSLGGPHTIRVGEVARHILEFLSGRNLYPLKSKDGQLVNGTTRHQAEAWWREVNGTGEKQTLIKTASAGRGKGLEAARRLVEKYPDDALPAIEAALKATPEPGYRGEYVEVAGLLPADTPVAFLRAQLTPDHDVYSQVSAAKALFKRGQPEAVPAIIDAWRRIQPRLPSNDDTTLSQAGYIISFLARSGDARAIDALADEAKKAPLPVRYAAVEVFRNGTFNGGGSGPQVSLYDHVEKLPAGEAEAAVERLLATALEDKERFFGPAGNLEKVSFADPRICDMAAYVMSHRWPEKYAFQWSASGAECDTQIVKLQDIWRSAHGMPPLPTPAPPPVIPAAPESEVAPLLDAYVAAKADADREPAATKIVESMGLRALPQVRARLEHGADAATLRPLALRLASIVREVHPTTDPGGMAEKSGVELLRGKVLSGKDLDRLAHRLEDEMPVDVAAVTLVAERGADGAGFQVTIGWQPGNVPLHAGWSRDMAVRLGDKTVYRGGGWTADGAMDPKQIFRQLAEEFDKATRSGFDAPVLVRLRLQRETAPVTPVEE
;
A
#
# COMPACT_ATOMS: atom_id res chain seq x y z
N MET A 1 69.33 -12.52 -16.77
CA MET A 1 69.84 -12.95 -18.08
C MET A 1 69.74 -11.77 -19.04
N SER A 2 70.86 -11.47 -19.66
CA SER A 2 71.15 -10.31 -20.49
C SER A 2 70.58 -10.43 -21.90
N SER A 3 69.99 -9.35 -22.41
CA SER A 3 70.09 -8.99 -23.83
C SER A 3 70.01 -7.47 -23.96
N GLY A 4 71.18 -6.86 -24.09
CA GLY A 4 71.33 -5.46 -24.45
C GLY A 4 71.08 -5.28 -25.95
N GLY A 5 70.12 -4.42 -26.28
CA GLY A 5 69.95 -3.85 -27.61
C GLY A 5 70.41 -2.39 -27.59
N SER A 6 71.42 -2.08 -28.38
CA SER A 6 72.00 -0.77 -28.59
C SER A 6 71.02 0.19 -29.29
N VAL A 7 70.81 1.37 -28.71
CA VAL A 7 70.15 2.50 -29.36
C VAL A 7 71.20 3.26 -30.19
N PRO A 8 70.95 3.63 -31.46
CA PRO A 8 71.89 4.42 -32.24
C PRO A 8 71.98 5.85 -31.73
N ALA A 9 73.22 6.30 -31.52
CA ALA A 9 73.57 7.67 -31.20
C ALA A 9 73.22 8.60 -32.38
N MET A 10 72.02 9.18 -32.38
CA MET A 10 71.62 10.22 -33.32
C MET A 10 70.77 11.33 -32.66
N ALA A 11 71.14 11.72 -31.44
CA ALA A 11 70.52 12.87 -30.75
C ALA A 11 71.53 13.83 -30.11
N GLY A 12 72.81 13.73 -30.49
CA GLY A 12 73.89 14.57 -29.94
C GLY A 12 74.04 15.94 -30.61
N ASP A 13 73.58 16.11 -31.86
CA ASP A 13 73.96 17.28 -32.67
C ASP A 13 72.85 18.31 -32.94
N ILE A 14 71.59 18.03 -32.58
CA ILE A 14 70.50 19.01 -32.73
C ILE A 14 70.35 19.90 -31.48
N MET A 15 70.90 19.50 -30.31
CA MET A 15 70.72 20.23 -29.05
C MET A 15 71.76 21.33 -28.74
N LYS A 16 72.65 21.68 -29.68
CA LYS A 16 73.63 22.78 -29.49
C LYS A 16 73.30 24.11 -30.17
N ARG A 17 72.21 24.24 -30.95
CA ARG A 17 71.92 25.48 -31.72
C ARG A 17 70.61 26.22 -31.43
N SER A 18 69.85 25.91 -30.38
CA SER A 18 68.75 26.80 -29.96
C SER A 18 68.74 27.02 -28.44
N GLY A 19 68.87 28.28 -28.04
CA GLY A 19 68.99 28.73 -26.65
C GLY A 19 67.68 28.72 -25.85
N ASN A 20 66.77 27.77 -26.08
CA ASN A 20 65.49 27.73 -25.36
C ASN A 20 65.10 26.31 -24.90
N ARG A 21 65.85 25.78 -23.93
CA ARG A 21 65.61 24.46 -23.31
C ARG A 21 64.24 24.34 -22.61
N ARG A 22 63.62 25.45 -22.21
CA ARG A 22 62.30 25.45 -21.53
C ARG A 22 61.15 25.16 -22.52
N ALA A 23 61.20 25.73 -23.72
CA ALA A 23 60.17 25.53 -24.74
C ALA A 23 60.11 24.07 -25.21
N TRP A 24 61.27 23.46 -25.48
CA TRP A 24 61.34 22.06 -25.90
C TRP A 24 60.91 21.07 -24.81
N ARG A 25 61.15 21.38 -23.53
CA ARG A 25 60.68 20.56 -22.41
C ARG A 25 59.15 20.58 -22.30
N ASN A 26 58.52 21.73 -22.49
CA ASN A 26 57.07 21.87 -22.46
C ASN A 26 56.38 21.21 -23.66
N ILE A 27 56.98 21.28 -24.85
CA ILE A 27 56.47 20.58 -26.04
C ILE A 27 56.59 19.06 -25.88
N ALA A 28 57.72 18.55 -25.36
CA ALA A 28 57.87 17.12 -25.08
C ALA A 28 56.86 16.63 -24.03
N LEU A 29 56.62 17.39 -22.96
CA LEU A 29 55.58 17.07 -21.96
C LEU A 29 54.16 17.10 -22.54
N ALA A 30 53.86 18.04 -23.45
CA ALA A 30 52.57 18.10 -24.13
C ALA A 30 52.37 16.92 -25.09
N ILE A 31 53.40 16.52 -25.84
CA ILE A 31 53.35 15.36 -26.74
C ILE A 31 53.21 14.05 -25.95
N VAL A 32 53.91 13.91 -24.82
CA VAL A 32 53.77 12.74 -23.94
C VAL A 32 52.39 12.70 -23.31
N SER A 33 51.85 13.83 -22.84
CA SER A 33 50.49 13.92 -22.28
C SER A 33 49.41 13.63 -23.32
N LEU A 34 49.58 14.13 -24.55
CA LEU A 34 48.70 13.82 -25.67
C LEU A 34 48.81 12.35 -26.09
N GLY A 35 50.02 11.77 -26.04
CA GLY A 35 50.26 10.35 -26.24
C GLY A 35 49.55 9.48 -25.20
N PHE A 36 49.60 9.85 -23.91
CA PHE A 36 48.88 9.15 -22.84
C PHE A 36 47.36 9.32 -22.94
N LEU A 37 46.86 10.49 -23.36
CA LEU A 37 45.43 10.73 -23.60
C LEU A 37 44.89 9.92 -24.79
N ILE A 38 45.62 9.93 -25.92
CA ILE A 38 45.25 9.17 -27.12
C ILE A 38 45.34 7.66 -26.83
N THR A 39 46.45 7.20 -26.25
CA THR A 39 46.63 5.77 -25.94
C THR A 39 45.63 5.31 -24.87
N GLY A 40 45.32 6.14 -23.87
CA GLY A 40 44.30 5.85 -22.86
C GLY A 40 42.89 5.77 -23.44
N ALA A 41 42.53 6.68 -24.36
CA ALA A 41 41.24 6.63 -25.06
C ALA A 41 41.11 5.38 -25.94
N PHE A 42 42.15 5.02 -26.71
CA PHE A 42 42.16 3.83 -27.56
C PHE A 42 42.18 2.51 -26.76
N LEU A 43 42.89 2.45 -25.63
CA LEU A 43 42.90 1.28 -24.76
C LEU A 43 41.55 1.12 -24.04
N GLY A 44 40.92 2.22 -23.62
CA GLY A 44 39.61 2.20 -22.96
C GLY A 44 38.46 1.76 -23.88
N THR A 45 38.43 2.20 -25.14
CA THR A 45 37.41 1.78 -26.11
C THR A 45 37.53 0.29 -26.46
N ASN A 46 38.76 -0.21 -26.60
CA ASN A 46 38.99 -1.63 -26.90
C ASN A 46 38.62 -2.55 -25.73
N ALA A 47 38.99 -2.19 -24.49
CA ALA A 47 38.62 -2.99 -23.32
C ALA A 47 37.09 -3.09 -23.15
N ARG A 48 36.38 -1.99 -23.43
CA ARG A 48 34.92 -1.94 -23.36
C ARG A 48 34.25 -2.78 -24.45
N ALA A 49 34.72 -2.69 -25.70
CA ALA A 49 34.18 -3.48 -26.79
C ALA A 49 34.37 -4.99 -26.52
N VAL A 50 35.51 -5.38 -25.95
CA VAL A 50 35.79 -6.75 -25.51
C VAL A 50 34.83 -7.18 -24.39
N ASP A 51 34.57 -6.33 -23.39
CA ASP A 51 33.65 -6.61 -22.29
C ASP A 51 32.19 -6.79 -22.78
N VAL A 52 31.70 -5.88 -23.63
CA VAL A 52 30.36 -5.98 -24.23
C VAL A 52 30.24 -7.24 -25.09
N SER A 53 31.27 -7.54 -25.91
CA SER A 53 31.28 -8.75 -26.73
C SER A 53 31.25 -10.03 -25.88
N ALA A 54 31.98 -10.06 -24.76
CA ALA A 54 31.95 -11.17 -23.82
C ALA A 54 30.58 -11.34 -23.15
N ALA A 55 29.92 -10.23 -22.78
CA ALA A 55 28.57 -10.23 -22.23
C ALA A 55 27.53 -10.74 -23.25
N VAL A 56 27.59 -10.27 -24.50
CA VAL A 56 26.70 -10.72 -25.59
C VAL A 56 26.90 -12.20 -25.89
N SER A 57 28.15 -12.64 -26.02
CA SER A 57 28.49 -14.04 -26.26
C SER A 57 27.94 -14.96 -25.16
N TRP A 58 28.10 -14.58 -23.89
CA TRP A 58 27.50 -15.30 -22.77
C TRP A 58 25.97 -15.27 -22.81
N TYR A 59 25.36 -14.12 -23.05
CA TYR A 59 23.90 -13.99 -23.10
C TYR A 59 23.28 -14.88 -24.19
N ASP A 60 23.92 -14.99 -25.35
CA ASP A 60 23.48 -15.85 -26.44
C ASP A 60 23.55 -17.36 -26.08
N THR A 61 24.33 -17.75 -25.05
CA THR A 61 24.33 -19.14 -24.53
C THR A 61 23.11 -19.49 -23.68
N LEU A 62 22.29 -18.51 -23.29
CA LEU A 62 21.11 -18.70 -22.45
C LEU A 62 19.92 -19.32 -23.20
N GLY A 63 20.04 -19.50 -24.52
CA GLY A 63 19.01 -20.15 -25.34
C GLY A 63 17.80 -19.26 -25.66
N PHE A 64 17.94 -17.94 -25.49
CA PHE A 64 16.93 -16.99 -25.96
C PHE A 64 16.85 -16.99 -27.49
N PRO A 65 15.65 -16.80 -28.07
CA PRO A 65 15.47 -16.86 -29.51
C PRO A 65 16.16 -15.71 -30.23
N ASP A 66 16.57 -15.95 -31.48
CA ASP A 66 16.94 -14.88 -32.40
C ASP A 66 15.68 -14.12 -32.81
N VAL A 67 15.64 -12.82 -32.52
CA VAL A 67 14.47 -11.97 -32.82
C VAL A 67 14.63 -11.17 -34.11
N LYS A 68 15.67 -11.42 -34.92
CA LYS A 68 15.94 -10.72 -36.18
C LYS A 68 14.70 -10.57 -37.06
N ASP A 69 13.93 -11.64 -37.25
CA ASP A 69 12.74 -11.64 -38.12
C ASP A 69 11.41 -11.62 -37.33
N ALA A 70 11.45 -11.67 -35.99
CA ALA A 70 10.27 -11.68 -35.14
C ALA A 70 9.63 -10.29 -35.02
N PRO A 71 8.30 -10.12 -35.18
CA PRO A 71 7.67 -8.83 -34.95
C PRO A 71 7.65 -8.48 -33.45
N TYR A 72 7.76 -7.19 -33.13
CA TYR A 72 7.59 -6.71 -31.76
C TYR A 72 6.11 -6.53 -31.48
N VAL A 73 5.63 -7.10 -30.37
CA VAL A 73 4.21 -7.19 -30.03
C VAL A 73 3.94 -6.71 -28.62
N ARG A 74 2.74 -6.19 -28.42
CA ARG A 74 2.15 -5.88 -27.12
C ARG A 74 1.03 -6.87 -26.84
N VAL A 75 1.17 -7.62 -25.76
CA VAL A 75 0.36 -8.79 -25.41
C VAL A 75 -0.55 -8.46 -24.24
N ALA A 76 -1.85 -8.64 -24.41
CA ALA A 76 -2.82 -8.63 -23.32
C ALA A 76 -2.72 -9.93 -22.52
N THR A 77 -2.54 -9.86 -21.19
CA THR A 77 -2.15 -11.03 -20.38
C THR A 77 -3.29 -11.74 -19.67
N ASP A 78 -4.54 -11.29 -19.82
CA ASP A 78 -5.75 -11.63 -19.01
C ASP A 78 -5.74 -11.18 -17.55
N ARG A 79 -4.59 -10.73 -17.07
CA ARG A 79 -4.51 -10.04 -15.80
C ARG A 79 -5.11 -8.66 -15.98
N TRP A 80 -5.79 -8.17 -14.96
CA TRP A 80 -6.46 -6.88 -15.04
C TRP A 80 -6.34 -6.13 -13.73
N ILE A 81 -6.35 -4.81 -13.84
CA ILE A 81 -6.51 -3.92 -12.70
C ILE A 81 -7.83 -3.17 -12.83
N LYS A 82 -8.46 -2.90 -11.70
CA LYS A 82 -9.56 -1.95 -11.61
C LYS A 82 -9.19 -0.86 -10.63
N ARG A 83 -8.97 0.35 -11.15
CA ARG A 83 -8.64 1.52 -10.32
C ARG A 83 -9.94 2.23 -9.94
N GLY A 84 -10.38 2.02 -8.71
CA GLY A 84 -11.66 2.55 -8.22
C GLY A 84 -12.85 2.09 -9.08
N ASN A 85 -13.59 3.05 -9.63
CA ASN A 85 -14.76 2.80 -10.50
C ASN A 85 -14.44 2.85 -12.00
N GLN A 86 -13.16 2.79 -12.41
CA GLN A 86 -12.82 2.59 -13.82
C GLN A 86 -13.23 1.17 -14.26
N PRO A 87 -13.59 0.94 -15.54
CA PRO A 87 -13.71 -0.41 -16.06
C PRO A 87 -12.41 -1.17 -15.79
N PRO A 88 -12.47 -2.49 -15.50
CA PRO A 88 -11.26 -3.30 -15.48
C PRO A 88 -10.46 -3.12 -16.78
N GLU A 89 -9.17 -2.85 -16.65
CA GLU A 89 -8.25 -2.71 -17.78
C GLU A 89 -7.34 -3.93 -17.84
N ASN A 90 -7.17 -4.47 -19.05
CA ASN A 90 -6.22 -5.55 -19.28
C ASN A 90 -4.80 -5.06 -19.00
N ARG A 91 -3.95 -5.95 -18.52
CA ARG A 91 -2.51 -5.73 -18.37
C ARG A 91 -1.80 -6.15 -19.63
N PHE A 92 -0.72 -5.44 -19.92
CA PHE A 92 0.05 -5.67 -21.13
C PHE A 92 1.50 -5.96 -20.80
N VAL A 93 2.08 -6.89 -21.55
CA VAL A 93 3.54 -7.10 -21.61
C VAL A 93 3.98 -6.94 -23.06
N GLU A 94 5.25 -6.65 -23.30
CA GLU A 94 5.78 -6.53 -24.65
C GLU A 94 6.95 -7.47 -24.89
N GLY A 95 7.18 -7.80 -26.16
CA GLY A 95 8.25 -8.70 -26.53
C GLY A 95 8.23 -9.02 -28.01
N PHE A 96 8.98 -10.03 -28.39
CA PHE A 96 9.03 -10.48 -29.78
C PHE A 96 8.19 -11.74 -29.94
N LEU A 97 7.28 -11.73 -30.91
CA LEU A 97 6.48 -12.91 -31.26
C LEU A 97 7.36 -13.93 -31.98
N THR A 98 7.65 -15.04 -31.33
CA THR A 98 8.60 -16.05 -31.82
C THR A 98 7.92 -17.29 -32.39
N GLY A 99 6.61 -17.44 -32.16
CA GLY A 99 5.81 -18.53 -32.72
C GLY A 99 4.31 -18.29 -32.49
N GLU A 100 3.49 -18.89 -33.33
CA GLU A 100 2.03 -18.85 -33.23
C GLU A 100 1.46 -20.19 -33.69
N ASP A 101 0.46 -20.67 -32.98
CA ASP A 101 -0.26 -21.90 -33.31
C ASP A 101 -1.78 -21.67 -33.19
N VAL A 102 -2.55 -22.76 -33.31
CA VAL A 102 -4.02 -22.68 -33.31
C VAL A 102 -4.58 -22.23 -31.95
N ASP A 103 -3.90 -22.59 -30.86
CA ASP A 103 -4.40 -22.43 -29.50
C ASP A 103 -3.80 -21.19 -28.80
N GLY A 104 -2.70 -20.66 -29.32
CA GLY A 104 -1.96 -19.58 -28.66
C GLY A 104 -0.84 -18.97 -29.50
N PHE A 105 0.05 -18.29 -28.80
CA PHE A 105 1.24 -17.66 -29.37
C PHE A 105 2.34 -17.55 -28.33
N THR A 106 3.59 -17.57 -28.79
CA THR A 106 4.77 -17.56 -27.94
C THR A 106 5.52 -16.25 -28.12
N VAL A 107 5.83 -15.59 -27.01
CA VAL A 107 6.50 -14.28 -27.00
C VAL A 107 7.76 -14.35 -26.14
N PHE A 108 8.87 -13.88 -26.69
CA PHE A 108 10.07 -13.58 -25.93
C PHE A 108 9.94 -12.22 -25.26
N LEU A 109 9.66 -12.22 -23.96
CA LEU A 109 9.54 -11.01 -23.18
C LEU A 109 10.92 -10.42 -22.95
N CYS A 110 11.13 -9.19 -23.43
CA CYS A 110 12.31 -8.39 -23.15
C CYS A 110 11.93 -6.89 -23.06
N SER A 111 10.68 -6.64 -22.65
CA SER A 111 10.02 -5.33 -22.73
C SER A 111 10.75 -4.22 -22.00
N THR A 112 10.77 -3.08 -22.68
CA THR A 112 11.10 -1.74 -22.17
C THR A 112 9.90 -0.78 -22.21
N GLY A 113 8.80 -1.11 -22.90
CA GLY A 113 7.73 -0.14 -23.23
C GLY A 113 6.92 0.40 -22.05
N ASP A 114 7.22 -0.05 -20.84
CA ASP A 114 6.56 0.38 -19.63
C ASP A 114 7.52 1.10 -18.67
N PHE A 115 8.66 1.57 -19.19
CA PHE A 115 9.46 2.57 -18.51
C PHE A 115 8.56 3.73 -18.04
N ASN A 116 7.68 4.27 -18.88
CA ASN A 116 6.81 5.38 -18.49
C ASN A 116 5.59 5.01 -17.60
N ARG A 117 5.50 3.82 -16.98
CA ARG A 117 4.37 3.44 -16.10
C ARG A 117 4.86 2.94 -14.74
N ARG A 118 4.23 3.41 -13.65
CA ARG A 118 4.51 2.96 -12.28
C ARG A 118 4.48 1.44 -12.26
N PRO A 119 5.60 0.75 -11.90
CA PRO A 119 5.59 -0.68 -11.69
C PRO A 119 4.45 -0.98 -10.72
N ASP A 120 3.52 -1.83 -11.11
CA ASP A 120 2.56 -2.36 -10.16
C ASP A 120 3.36 -3.20 -9.18
N PRO A 121 3.37 -2.88 -7.87
CA PRO A 121 4.18 -3.61 -6.91
C PRO A 121 3.81 -5.10 -6.88
N PHE A 122 2.60 -5.46 -7.32
CA PHE A 122 2.10 -6.84 -7.41
C PHE A 122 2.45 -7.58 -8.70
N GLU A 123 3.07 -6.91 -9.68
CA GLU A 123 3.49 -7.53 -10.95
C GLU A 123 4.92 -7.14 -11.33
N PRO A 124 5.93 -7.85 -10.77
CA PRO A 124 7.29 -7.64 -11.22
C PRO A 124 7.37 -7.95 -12.71
N TYR A 125 7.97 -7.03 -13.47
CA TYR A 125 8.25 -7.30 -14.87
C TYR A 125 9.09 -8.57 -14.96
N PRO A 126 8.68 -9.55 -15.78
CA PRO A 126 9.33 -10.84 -15.80
C PRO A 126 10.72 -10.76 -16.43
N PRO A 127 11.67 -11.61 -16.01
CA PRO A 127 12.98 -11.72 -16.65
C PRO A 127 12.82 -12.07 -18.12
N PRO A 128 13.87 -11.82 -18.93
CA PRO A 128 13.93 -12.31 -20.28
C PRO A 128 13.56 -13.80 -20.33
N ARG A 129 12.42 -14.11 -20.95
CA ARG A 129 11.90 -15.48 -21.05
C ARG A 129 10.89 -15.63 -22.18
N LEU A 130 10.75 -16.87 -22.64
CA LEU A 130 9.68 -17.27 -23.54
C LEU A 130 8.42 -17.56 -22.71
N ILE A 131 7.29 -16.95 -23.08
CA ILE A 131 5.98 -17.30 -22.53
C ILE A 131 5.07 -17.69 -23.67
N HIS A 132 4.43 -18.85 -23.54
CA HIS A 132 3.31 -19.23 -24.39
C HIS A 132 2.00 -18.72 -23.76
N PHE A 133 1.29 -17.89 -24.52
CA PHE A 133 0.00 -17.32 -24.16
C PHE A 133 -1.11 -18.11 -24.85
N VAL A 134 -2.01 -18.69 -24.05
CA VAL A 134 -3.22 -19.35 -24.57
C VAL A 134 -4.20 -18.26 -24.99
N ARG A 135 -4.61 -18.26 -26.26
CA ARG A 135 -5.47 -17.22 -26.82
C ARG A 135 -6.85 -17.27 -26.16
N LYS A 136 -7.34 -16.11 -25.72
CA LYS A 136 -8.71 -15.94 -25.19
C LYS A 136 -9.38 -14.82 -25.96
N THR A 137 -10.17 -15.17 -26.97
CA THR A 137 -10.92 -14.20 -27.79
C THR A 137 -12.27 -13.87 -27.20
N ASP A 138 -12.86 -14.82 -26.47
CA ASP A 138 -14.20 -14.69 -25.89
C ASP A 138 -14.15 -14.07 -24.49
N GLY A 139 -15.26 -13.45 -24.09
CA GLY A 139 -15.41 -12.81 -22.78
C GLY A 139 -15.07 -11.31 -22.75
N PRO A 140 -15.10 -10.71 -21.54
CA PRO A 140 -14.80 -9.29 -21.32
C PRO A 140 -13.42 -8.90 -21.82
N VAL A 141 -13.28 -7.69 -22.38
CA VAL A 141 -12.03 -7.19 -23.00
C VAL A 141 -10.81 -7.28 -22.06
N HIS A 142 -11.00 -7.09 -20.76
CA HIS A 142 -9.94 -7.15 -19.76
C HIS A 142 -9.45 -8.58 -19.42
N LEU A 143 -10.16 -9.62 -19.89
CA LEU A 143 -9.78 -11.04 -19.74
C LEU A 143 -9.30 -11.66 -21.05
N ARG A 144 -9.29 -10.90 -22.15
CA ARG A 144 -8.82 -11.39 -23.44
C ARG A 144 -7.30 -11.56 -23.43
N VAL A 145 -6.83 -12.60 -24.09
CA VAL A 145 -5.41 -12.85 -24.34
C VAL A 145 -5.20 -12.84 -25.84
N ASN A 146 -4.58 -11.76 -26.31
CA ASN A 146 -4.23 -11.52 -27.70
C ASN A 146 -3.00 -10.61 -27.76
N TYR A 147 -2.53 -10.28 -28.96
CA TYR A 147 -1.43 -9.36 -29.14
C TYR A 147 -1.72 -8.37 -30.28
N GLU A 148 -1.07 -7.22 -30.23
CA GLU A 148 -0.99 -6.23 -31.31
C GLU A 148 0.48 -6.06 -31.74
N VAL A 149 0.76 -6.03 -33.04
CA VAL A 149 2.11 -5.70 -33.55
C VAL A 149 2.31 -4.20 -33.41
N ILE A 150 3.41 -3.81 -32.76
CA ILE A 150 3.76 -2.41 -32.53
C ILE A 150 5.08 -2.06 -33.24
N ASP A 151 5.22 -0.78 -33.60
CA ASP A 151 6.37 -0.29 -34.36
C ASP A 151 7.65 -0.28 -33.51
N PHE A 152 8.51 -1.28 -33.73
CA PHE A 152 9.75 -1.45 -32.97
C PHE A 152 10.70 -0.23 -33.04
N PRO A 153 11.00 0.36 -34.22
CA PRO A 153 11.70 1.64 -34.32
C PRO A 153 11.15 2.76 -33.43
N LYS A 154 9.81 2.88 -33.30
CA LYS A 154 9.20 3.87 -32.42
C LYS A 154 9.51 3.58 -30.94
N VAL A 155 9.33 2.33 -30.51
CA VAL A 155 9.67 1.90 -29.13
C VAL A 155 11.15 2.17 -28.81
N VAL A 156 12.03 1.91 -29.77
CA VAL A 156 13.46 2.25 -29.68
C VAL A 156 13.65 3.76 -29.50
N GLY A 157 13.00 4.59 -30.31
CA GLY A 157 13.08 6.04 -30.21
C GLY A 157 12.63 6.57 -28.83
N ASP A 158 11.52 6.06 -28.31
CA ASP A 158 10.99 6.41 -27.00
C ASP A 158 11.97 6.00 -25.88
N LEU A 159 12.56 4.81 -25.97
CA LEU A 159 13.59 4.35 -25.04
C LEU A 159 14.85 5.23 -25.09
N MET A 160 15.30 5.60 -26.28
CA MET A 160 16.52 6.39 -26.43
C MET A 160 16.36 7.80 -25.85
N ALA A 161 15.14 8.35 -25.80
CA ALA A 161 14.86 9.57 -25.06
C ALA A 161 15.13 9.39 -23.55
N VAL A 162 14.69 8.28 -22.96
CA VAL A 162 14.97 7.93 -21.54
C VAL A 162 16.47 7.73 -21.31
N VAL A 163 17.15 7.04 -22.22
CA VAL A 163 18.60 6.80 -22.15
C VAL A 163 19.39 8.11 -22.24
N HIS A 164 18.98 9.02 -23.11
CA HIS A 164 19.57 10.35 -23.22
C HIS A 164 19.46 11.12 -21.91
N ASP A 165 18.30 11.07 -21.25
CA ASP A 165 18.09 11.69 -19.95
C ASP A 165 18.92 11.04 -18.84
N LEU A 166 19.07 9.70 -18.86
CA LEU A 166 19.95 8.99 -17.94
C LEU A 166 21.42 9.42 -18.10
N LYS A 167 21.85 9.77 -19.31
CA LYS A 167 23.22 10.22 -19.58
C LYS A 167 23.47 11.68 -19.22
N THR A 168 22.47 12.54 -19.45
CA THR A 168 22.58 14.00 -19.31
C THR A 168 22.08 14.53 -17.99
N GLY A 169 21.35 13.70 -17.22
CA GLY A 169 20.87 14.02 -15.89
C GLY A 169 21.98 14.26 -14.86
N PRO A 170 21.61 14.69 -13.65
CA PRO A 170 22.55 14.93 -12.56
C PRO A 170 23.46 13.73 -12.29
N LYS A 171 24.73 13.97 -11.94
CA LYS A 171 25.69 12.90 -11.61
C LYS A 171 25.50 12.34 -10.21
N ASP A 172 25.00 13.17 -9.30
CA ASP A 172 24.68 12.80 -7.93
C ASP A 172 23.45 11.89 -7.92
N PHE A 173 23.50 10.77 -7.17
CA PHE A 173 22.45 9.76 -7.19
C PHE A 173 21.12 10.33 -6.68
N GLU A 174 21.11 11.07 -5.58
CA GLU A 174 19.88 11.67 -5.02
C GLU A 174 19.29 12.73 -5.94
N ALA A 175 20.12 13.62 -6.51
CA ALA A 175 19.67 14.62 -7.48
C ALA A 175 19.19 13.97 -8.79
N ARG A 176 19.84 12.90 -9.22
CA ARG A 176 19.46 12.12 -10.41
C ARG A 176 18.15 11.41 -10.18
N GLU A 177 18.01 10.74 -9.04
CA GLU A 177 16.78 10.10 -8.58
C GLU A 177 15.65 11.11 -8.51
N LYS A 178 15.85 12.29 -7.90
CA LYS A 178 14.86 13.36 -7.83
C LYS A 178 14.48 13.90 -9.21
N ALA A 179 15.46 14.16 -10.08
CA ALA A 179 15.21 14.64 -11.44
C ALA A 179 14.50 13.58 -12.31
N PHE A 180 14.86 12.31 -12.14
CA PHE A 180 14.27 11.18 -12.85
C PHE A 180 12.86 10.88 -12.35
N LYS A 181 12.63 10.85 -11.03
CA LYS A 181 11.29 10.83 -10.40
C LYS A 181 10.42 12.01 -10.83
N GLY A 182 11.01 13.19 -11.06
CA GLY A 182 10.26 14.36 -11.53
C GLY A 182 9.84 14.26 -13.00
N LYS A 183 10.75 13.82 -13.87
CA LYS A 183 10.52 13.74 -15.33
C LYS A 183 9.76 12.47 -15.73
N TYR A 184 9.94 11.42 -14.94
CA TYR A 184 9.35 10.09 -15.11
C TYR A 184 8.88 9.56 -13.76
N PRO A 185 7.86 10.18 -13.15
CA PRO A 185 7.33 9.76 -11.83
C PRO A 185 6.85 8.31 -11.80
N ASP A 186 6.51 7.80 -12.98
CA ASP A 186 6.09 6.45 -13.23
C ASP A 186 7.26 5.47 -13.43
N LEU A 187 8.47 5.94 -13.73
CA LEU A 187 9.62 5.07 -14.00
C LEU A 187 10.23 4.47 -12.74
N TRP A 188 10.14 5.18 -11.62
CA TRP A 188 10.88 4.82 -10.42
C TRP A 188 9.93 4.16 -9.43
N PRO A 189 10.13 2.88 -9.08
CA PRO A 189 9.39 2.30 -7.97
C PRO A 189 9.69 3.16 -6.74
N SER A 190 8.66 3.79 -6.18
CA SER A 190 8.66 4.02 -4.75
C SER A 190 8.99 2.67 -4.12
N PHE A 191 10.05 2.56 -3.31
CA PHE A 191 10.39 1.37 -2.52
C PHE A 191 9.27 0.96 -1.53
N ASP A 192 8.09 1.54 -1.67
CA ASP A 192 6.86 1.21 -0.98
C ASP A 192 6.39 -0.17 -1.44
N PHE A 193 6.81 -1.16 -0.65
CA PHE A 193 6.03 -2.31 -0.19
C PHE A 193 4.98 -2.85 -1.17
N HIS A 194 5.24 -4.09 -1.65
CA HIS A 194 4.30 -5.22 -1.83
C HIS A 194 4.39 -5.94 -3.19
N GLY A 195 5.25 -6.96 -3.32
CA GLY A 195 4.86 -8.14 -4.11
C GLY A 195 5.58 -8.42 -5.45
N GLY A 196 6.90 -8.40 -5.45
CA GLY A 196 7.70 -9.02 -6.51
C GLY A 196 8.91 -8.19 -6.88
N TRP A 197 10.07 -8.82 -7.01
CA TRP A 197 11.31 -8.12 -7.34
C TRP A 197 11.32 -7.83 -8.85
N PRO A 198 11.23 -6.57 -9.28
CA PRO A 198 11.36 -6.27 -10.70
C PRO A 198 12.74 -6.72 -11.18
N VAL A 199 12.82 -7.24 -12.40
CA VAL A 199 14.10 -7.53 -13.03
C VAL A 199 14.96 -6.27 -13.04
N PRO A 200 16.24 -6.34 -12.65
CA PRO A 200 17.11 -5.17 -12.63
C PRO A 200 17.17 -4.47 -13.99
N TYR A 201 17.14 -3.14 -13.99
CA TYR A 201 17.08 -2.30 -15.19
C TYR A 201 18.20 -2.61 -16.18
N ARG A 202 19.40 -2.91 -15.68
CA ARG A 202 20.56 -3.30 -16.47
C ARG A 202 20.27 -4.52 -17.33
N VAL A 203 19.63 -5.57 -16.78
CA VAL A 203 19.26 -6.79 -17.54
C VAL A 203 18.27 -6.48 -18.66
N ARG A 204 17.29 -5.63 -18.38
CA ARG A 204 16.22 -5.28 -19.34
C ARG A 204 16.78 -4.48 -20.51
N LEU A 205 17.55 -3.43 -20.21
CA LEU A 205 18.23 -2.61 -21.21
C LEU A 205 19.26 -3.41 -22.01
N PHE A 206 19.98 -4.34 -21.38
CA PHE A 206 20.92 -5.20 -22.09
C PHE A 206 20.20 -6.13 -23.07
N SER A 207 19.13 -6.80 -22.61
CA SER A 207 18.32 -7.70 -23.44
C SER A 207 17.71 -6.97 -24.63
N PHE A 208 17.21 -5.75 -24.41
CA PHE A 208 16.67 -4.91 -25.47
C PHE A 208 17.76 -4.39 -26.42
N GLY A 209 18.95 -4.04 -25.90
CA GLY A 209 20.12 -3.71 -26.71
C GLY A 209 20.55 -4.87 -27.61
N ARG A 210 20.50 -6.11 -27.10
CA ARG A 210 20.75 -7.31 -27.89
C ARG A 210 19.71 -7.49 -29.01
N ALA A 211 18.44 -7.26 -28.71
CA ALA A 211 17.39 -7.29 -29.73
C ALA A 211 17.58 -6.21 -30.82
N CYS A 212 17.96 -4.98 -30.43
CA CYS A 212 18.30 -3.91 -31.38
C CYS A 212 19.45 -4.34 -32.31
N GLN A 213 20.48 -4.98 -31.76
CA GLN A 213 21.60 -5.49 -32.54
C GLN A 213 21.14 -6.56 -33.56
N GLN A 214 20.30 -7.52 -33.15
CA GLN A 214 19.75 -8.55 -34.05
C GLN A 214 18.89 -7.94 -35.17
N LYS A 215 18.21 -6.82 -34.89
CA LYS A 215 17.44 -6.02 -35.86
C LYS A 215 18.30 -5.11 -36.76
N GLY A 216 19.63 -5.15 -36.63
CA GLY A 216 20.55 -4.32 -37.41
C GLY A 216 20.70 -2.87 -36.91
N LEU A 217 20.11 -2.52 -35.77
CA LEU A 217 20.22 -1.21 -35.11
C LEU A 217 21.49 -1.14 -34.25
N ASN A 218 22.66 -1.35 -34.86
CA ASN A 218 23.93 -1.52 -34.16
C ASN A 218 24.37 -0.30 -33.34
N GLU A 219 24.09 0.92 -33.83
CA GLU A 219 24.42 2.17 -33.12
C GLU A 219 23.62 2.30 -31.82
N VAL A 220 22.31 2.09 -31.90
CA VAL A 220 21.39 2.06 -30.75
C VAL A 220 21.81 0.99 -29.75
N ALA A 221 22.10 -0.23 -30.23
CA ALA A 221 22.56 -1.32 -29.39
C ALA A 221 23.85 -0.97 -28.64
N GLY A 222 24.84 -0.40 -29.35
CA GLY A 222 26.07 0.10 -28.75
C GLY A 222 25.80 1.15 -27.67
N GLU A 223 24.86 2.07 -27.93
CA GLU A 223 24.47 3.10 -26.97
C GLU A 223 23.80 2.53 -25.71
N LEU A 224 22.96 1.51 -25.85
CA LEU A 224 22.32 0.81 -24.74
C LEU A 224 23.33 0.05 -23.90
N PHE A 225 24.19 -0.77 -24.52
CA PHE A 225 25.27 -1.47 -23.81
C PHE A 225 26.17 -0.50 -23.05
N ASP A 226 26.42 0.66 -23.65
CA ASP A 226 27.20 1.71 -23.07
C ASP A 226 26.62 2.25 -21.75
N VAL A 227 25.30 2.39 -21.69
CA VAL A 227 24.56 2.87 -20.51
C VAL A 227 24.51 1.77 -19.46
N VAL A 228 24.15 0.56 -19.87
CA VAL A 228 24.08 -0.64 -19.02
C VAL A 228 25.37 -0.87 -18.24
N ALA A 229 26.53 -0.71 -18.89
CA ALA A 229 27.83 -0.86 -18.24
C ALA A 229 28.10 0.14 -17.11
N LYS A 230 27.40 1.29 -17.09
CA LYS A 230 27.56 2.39 -16.13
C LYS A 230 26.48 2.46 -15.07
N ILE A 231 25.44 1.63 -15.16
CA ILE A 231 24.38 1.57 -14.14
C ILE A 231 25.01 1.01 -12.84
N PRO A 232 24.91 1.71 -11.70
CA PRO A 232 25.34 1.17 -10.40
C PRO A 232 24.59 -0.12 -10.07
N ASP A 233 25.12 -0.94 -9.17
CA ASP A 233 24.34 -2.06 -8.64
C ASP A 233 23.11 -1.52 -7.90
N GLU A 234 21.91 -2.02 -8.21
CA GLU A 234 20.67 -1.49 -7.64
C GLU A 234 20.54 -1.80 -6.13
N GLN A 235 21.23 -2.84 -5.64
CA GLN A 235 21.16 -3.22 -4.24
C GLN A 235 22.18 -2.46 -3.39
N THR A 236 23.36 -2.16 -3.92
CA THR A 236 24.43 -1.46 -3.16
C THR A 236 24.56 0.02 -3.50
N GLY A 237 24.03 0.46 -4.65
CA GLY A 237 24.25 1.81 -5.18
C GLY A 237 25.69 2.04 -5.68
N GLU A 238 26.58 1.04 -5.60
CA GLU A 238 27.98 1.19 -5.96
C GLU A 238 28.25 0.88 -7.44
N VAL A 239 29.20 1.60 -8.03
CA VAL A 239 29.71 1.30 -9.36
C VAL A 239 30.78 0.21 -9.22
N ASP A 240 30.35 -1.05 -9.36
CA ASP A 240 31.26 -2.19 -9.34
C ASP A 240 32.22 -2.16 -10.55
N ALA A 241 33.51 -2.42 -10.32
CA ALA A 241 34.53 -2.54 -11.34
C ALA A 241 34.50 -3.89 -12.11
N SER A 242 33.61 -4.81 -11.73
CA SER A 242 33.43 -6.09 -12.42
C SER A 242 33.00 -5.92 -13.88
N SER A 243 33.25 -6.97 -14.67
CA SER A 243 32.86 -7.02 -16.08
C SER A 243 31.33 -6.89 -16.24
N LEU A 244 30.88 -6.38 -17.39
CA LEU A 244 29.45 -6.31 -17.71
C LEU A 244 28.81 -7.70 -17.66
N ARG A 245 29.53 -8.73 -18.11
CA ARG A 245 29.09 -10.13 -18.01
C ARG A 245 28.82 -10.53 -16.57
N ASP A 246 29.74 -10.25 -15.64
CA ASP A 246 29.58 -10.64 -14.24
C ASP A 246 28.39 -9.93 -13.58
N LYS A 247 28.21 -8.65 -13.91
CA LYS A 247 27.05 -7.86 -13.46
C LYS A 247 25.73 -8.51 -13.88
N LEU A 248 25.61 -8.85 -15.17
CA LEU A 248 24.42 -9.51 -15.69
C LEU A 248 24.22 -10.90 -15.09
N GLN A 249 25.29 -11.68 -14.88
CA GLN A 249 25.21 -12.98 -14.24
C GLN A 249 24.68 -12.90 -12.80
N ARG A 250 25.10 -11.87 -12.04
CA ARG A 250 24.58 -11.62 -10.68
C ARG A 250 23.09 -11.26 -10.71
N GLU A 251 22.70 -10.29 -11.51
CA GLU A 251 21.33 -9.78 -11.52
C GLU A 251 20.33 -10.77 -12.12
N MET A 252 20.67 -11.40 -13.26
CA MET A 252 19.82 -12.44 -13.87
C MET A 252 19.77 -13.68 -12.99
N GLY A 253 20.90 -14.10 -12.42
CA GLY A 253 20.92 -15.25 -11.53
C GLY A 253 20.10 -15.05 -10.26
N GLU A 254 20.11 -13.85 -9.66
CA GLU A 254 19.26 -13.55 -8.49
C GLU A 254 17.77 -13.64 -8.87
N THR A 255 17.40 -13.15 -10.05
CA THR A 255 16.03 -13.24 -10.55
C THR A 255 15.63 -14.70 -10.76
N VAL A 256 16.49 -15.52 -11.39
CA VAL A 256 16.23 -16.95 -11.61
C VAL A 256 16.07 -17.70 -10.29
N LEU A 257 16.91 -17.43 -9.28
CA LEU A 257 16.77 -18.05 -7.96
C LEU A 257 15.49 -17.63 -7.27
N THR A 258 15.16 -16.35 -7.29
CA THR A 258 13.91 -15.82 -6.72
C THR A 258 12.68 -16.49 -7.33
N GLU A 259 12.61 -16.59 -8.66
CA GLU A 259 11.51 -17.29 -9.34
C GLU A 259 11.49 -18.79 -9.03
N THR A 260 12.66 -19.39 -8.84
CA THR A 260 12.76 -20.81 -8.46
C THR A 260 12.27 -21.04 -7.04
N GLU A 261 12.57 -20.12 -6.13
CA GLU A 261 12.04 -20.09 -4.76
C GLU A 261 10.52 -19.98 -4.81
N GLU A 262 9.95 -19.04 -5.57
CA GLU A 262 8.49 -18.94 -5.78
C GLU A 262 7.84 -20.22 -6.29
N LYS A 263 8.52 -20.97 -7.16
CA LYS A 263 8.04 -22.25 -7.67
C LYS A 263 7.99 -23.35 -6.60
N PHE A 264 8.70 -23.24 -5.48
CA PHE A 264 8.49 -24.17 -4.35
C PHE A 264 7.07 -24.07 -3.80
N GLY A 265 6.48 -22.86 -3.80
CA GLY A 265 5.10 -22.59 -3.40
C GLY A 265 4.04 -23.37 -4.20
N ASN A 266 4.39 -23.88 -5.38
CA ASN A 266 3.49 -24.60 -6.25
C ASN A 266 3.75 -26.12 -6.20
N PRO A 267 2.89 -26.90 -5.52
CA PRO A 267 3.09 -28.35 -5.39
C PRO A 267 2.95 -29.10 -6.72
N SER A 268 2.34 -28.50 -7.75
CA SER A 268 2.26 -29.11 -9.09
C SER A 268 3.59 -29.10 -9.85
N ILE A 269 4.61 -28.40 -9.35
CA ILE A 269 5.97 -28.40 -9.93
C ILE A 269 6.80 -29.50 -9.24
N PRO A 270 7.22 -30.56 -9.95
CA PRO A 270 8.03 -31.63 -9.38
C PRO A 270 9.39 -31.15 -8.87
N LEU A 271 9.90 -31.76 -7.79
CA LEU A 271 11.23 -31.42 -7.25
C LEU A 271 12.35 -31.64 -8.29
N THR A 272 12.18 -32.59 -9.22
CA THR A 272 13.11 -32.83 -10.32
C THR A 272 13.25 -31.64 -11.26
N ASP A 273 12.19 -30.85 -11.44
CA ASP A 273 12.24 -29.67 -12.30
C ASP A 273 12.90 -28.48 -11.61
N LEU A 274 12.69 -28.33 -10.30
CA LEU A 274 13.46 -27.38 -9.48
C LEU A 274 14.96 -27.73 -9.47
N LEU A 275 15.30 -29.01 -9.32
CA LEU A 275 16.68 -29.50 -9.32
C LEU A 275 17.42 -29.11 -10.61
N LYS A 276 16.81 -29.31 -11.79
CA LYS A 276 17.43 -28.95 -13.08
C LYS A 276 17.88 -27.48 -13.12
N ILE A 277 17.11 -26.58 -12.51
CA ILE A 277 17.45 -25.16 -12.45
C ILE A 277 18.71 -24.96 -11.59
N TYR A 278 18.72 -25.52 -10.38
CA TYR A 278 19.87 -25.42 -9.48
C TYR A 278 21.14 -26.12 -10.02
N GLU A 279 21.01 -27.21 -10.77
CA GLU A 279 22.16 -27.90 -11.39
C GLU A 279 22.80 -27.12 -12.53
N SER A 280 21.98 -26.43 -13.33
CA SER A 280 22.49 -25.59 -14.42
C SER A 280 23.03 -24.25 -13.91
N PHE A 281 22.55 -23.77 -12.76
CA PHE A 281 22.89 -22.46 -12.21
C PHE A 281 24.39 -22.15 -12.13
N PRO A 282 25.27 -23.03 -11.60
CA PRO A 282 26.71 -22.75 -11.51
C PRO A 282 27.41 -22.57 -12.86
N VAL A 283 26.91 -23.24 -13.90
CA VAL A 283 27.44 -23.15 -15.26
C VAL A 283 26.95 -21.87 -15.93
N THR A 284 25.67 -21.54 -15.73
CA THR A 284 25.01 -20.41 -16.39
C THR A 284 25.37 -19.06 -15.75
N TYR A 285 25.46 -19.01 -14.41
CA TYR A 285 25.65 -17.78 -13.63
C TYR A 285 26.83 -17.86 -12.63
N PRO A 286 28.07 -18.17 -13.09
CA PRO A 286 29.20 -18.40 -12.19
C PRO A 286 29.62 -17.18 -11.36
N ALA A 287 29.34 -15.95 -11.80
CA ALA A 287 29.62 -14.75 -11.03
C ALA A 287 28.55 -14.40 -9.97
N ASN A 288 27.47 -15.17 -9.86
CA ASN A 288 26.40 -14.88 -8.92
C ASN A 288 26.83 -15.08 -7.45
N LYS A 289 26.49 -14.12 -6.58
CA LYS A 289 26.84 -14.16 -5.14
C LYS A 289 26.19 -15.33 -4.38
N ARG A 290 25.08 -15.88 -4.88
CA ARG A 290 24.35 -17.03 -4.33
C ARG A 290 24.76 -18.36 -4.96
N LEU A 291 25.92 -18.43 -5.63
CA LEU A 291 26.44 -19.66 -6.24
C LEU A 291 26.51 -20.83 -5.24
N ALA A 292 27.09 -20.60 -4.06
CA ALA A 292 27.21 -21.63 -3.03
C ALA A 292 25.84 -22.12 -2.54
N TYR A 293 24.89 -21.19 -2.38
CA TYR A 293 23.49 -21.52 -2.03
C TYR A 293 22.82 -22.38 -3.10
N ALA A 294 23.01 -22.06 -4.38
CA ALA A 294 22.44 -22.84 -5.47
C ALA A 294 22.98 -24.27 -5.52
N GLN A 295 24.28 -24.44 -5.29
CA GLN A 295 24.92 -25.76 -5.21
C GLN A 295 24.40 -26.58 -4.02
N GLU A 296 24.34 -25.97 -2.82
CA GLU A 296 23.76 -26.60 -1.63
C GLU A 296 22.30 -27.03 -1.88
N SER A 297 21.53 -26.17 -2.55
CA SER A 297 20.12 -26.43 -2.89
C SER A 297 19.98 -27.59 -3.88
N ALA A 298 20.86 -27.69 -4.88
CA ALA A 298 20.89 -28.83 -5.80
C ALA A 298 21.17 -30.14 -5.05
N ASP A 299 22.21 -30.16 -4.21
CA ASP A 299 22.61 -31.34 -3.43
C ASP A 299 21.47 -31.80 -2.51
N LEU A 300 20.81 -30.83 -1.86
CA LEU A 300 19.67 -31.09 -1.00
C LEU A 300 18.45 -31.62 -1.77
N LEU A 301 18.13 -31.05 -2.94
CA LEU A 301 17.04 -31.54 -3.78
C LEU A 301 17.28 -32.96 -4.30
N ARG A 302 18.51 -33.30 -4.70
CA ARG A 302 18.86 -34.69 -5.07
C ARG A 302 18.58 -35.65 -3.92
N LYS A 303 18.98 -35.27 -2.71
CA LYS A 303 18.71 -36.07 -1.51
C LYS A 303 17.20 -36.22 -1.27
N MET A 304 16.44 -35.13 -1.34
CA MET A 304 14.98 -35.17 -1.14
C MET A 304 14.24 -36.04 -2.17
N ILE A 305 14.65 -35.98 -3.45
CA ILE A 305 14.09 -36.82 -4.52
C ILE A 305 14.41 -38.30 -4.28
N ALA A 306 15.64 -38.62 -3.87
CA ALA A 306 16.01 -40.00 -3.53
C ALA A 306 15.24 -40.51 -2.31
N GLU A 307 15.06 -39.67 -1.29
CA GLU A 307 14.21 -39.98 -0.12
C GLU A 307 12.76 -40.23 -0.54
N GLU A 308 12.19 -39.39 -1.42
CA GLU A 308 10.82 -39.55 -1.92
C GLU A 308 10.60 -40.88 -2.63
N ALA A 309 11.56 -41.28 -3.48
CA ALA A 309 11.49 -42.55 -4.19
C ALA A 309 11.62 -43.77 -3.26
N ALA A 310 12.34 -43.64 -2.15
CA ALA A 310 12.53 -44.71 -1.17
C ALA A 310 11.44 -44.75 -0.09
N HIS A 311 10.64 -43.69 0.06
CA HIS A 311 9.69 -43.55 1.15
C HIS A 311 8.37 -44.27 0.85
N HIS A 312 8.17 -45.39 1.53
CA HIS A 312 6.95 -46.18 1.47
C HIS A 312 6.37 -46.32 2.88
N PRO A 313 5.66 -45.28 3.39
CA PRO A 313 5.15 -45.31 4.74
C PRO A 313 4.06 -46.37 4.86
N LYS A 314 4.01 -47.03 6.03
CA LYS A 314 2.89 -47.92 6.37
C LYS A 314 1.59 -47.10 6.42
N PRO A 315 0.41 -47.73 6.25
CA PRO A 315 -0.85 -47.08 6.61
C PRO A 315 -0.78 -46.49 8.02
N ARG A 316 -1.29 -45.27 8.20
CA ARG A 316 -1.13 -44.52 9.47
C ARG A 316 -1.68 -45.27 10.69
N ASN A 317 -2.77 -46.02 10.52
CA ASN A 317 -3.36 -46.85 11.57
C ASN A 317 -2.49 -48.05 11.99
N GLU A 318 -1.46 -48.39 11.22
CA GLU A 318 -0.47 -49.42 11.53
C GLU A 318 0.83 -48.85 12.11
N MET A 319 0.98 -47.52 12.12
CA MET A 319 2.13 -46.83 12.69
C MET A 319 1.99 -46.67 14.21
N SER A 320 3.06 -46.95 14.94
CA SER A 320 3.21 -46.51 16.33
C SER A 320 3.16 -44.98 16.43
N PRO A 321 2.84 -44.40 17.61
CA PRO A 321 2.82 -42.94 17.77
C PRO A 321 4.14 -42.25 17.38
N ALA A 322 5.29 -42.88 17.66
CA ALA A 322 6.59 -42.35 17.26
C ALA A 322 6.78 -42.39 15.74
N GLU A 323 6.36 -43.47 15.06
CA GLU A 323 6.35 -43.56 13.59
C GLU A 323 5.40 -42.52 12.97
N GLN A 324 4.25 -42.23 13.59
CA GLN A 324 3.33 -41.20 13.12
C GLN A 324 3.93 -39.80 13.20
N VAL A 325 4.61 -39.46 14.30
CA VAL A 325 5.33 -38.18 14.45
C VAL A 325 6.45 -38.08 13.42
N ALA A 326 7.24 -39.14 13.23
CA ALA A 326 8.32 -39.17 12.25
C ALA A 326 7.77 -38.95 10.83
N GLU A 327 6.66 -39.61 10.50
CA GLU A 327 5.96 -39.43 9.23
C GLU A 327 5.45 -37.99 9.07
N ASP A 328 4.85 -37.40 10.09
CA ASP A 328 4.34 -36.03 9.98
C ASP A 328 5.47 -35.01 9.81
N ILE A 329 6.61 -35.18 10.51
CA ILE A 329 7.82 -34.35 10.31
C ILE A 329 8.33 -34.50 8.87
N TYR A 330 8.35 -35.73 8.34
CA TYR A 330 8.71 -35.98 6.96
C TYR A 330 7.76 -35.26 5.98
N GLN A 331 6.45 -35.29 6.25
CA GLN A 331 5.44 -34.66 5.40
C GLN A 331 5.43 -33.12 5.48
N LEU A 332 6.08 -32.49 6.47
CA LEU A 332 6.24 -31.02 6.52
C LEU A 332 6.88 -30.45 5.24
N ARG A 333 7.71 -31.26 4.55
CA ARG A 333 8.32 -30.87 3.27
C ARG A 333 7.31 -30.57 2.16
N ASN A 334 6.07 -31.04 2.31
CA ASN A 334 4.98 -30.87 1.34
C ASN A 334 3.99 -29.74 1.71
N GLU A 335 4.20 -29.06 2.85
CA GLU A 335 3.30 -28.01 3.34
C GLU A 335 3.44 -26.71 2.53
N THR A 336 2.32 -26.13 2.06
CA THR A 336 2.30 -24.95 1.17
C THR A 336 1.98 -23.62 1.86
N HIS A 337 1.41 -23.62 3.08
CA HIS A 337 0.89 -22.40 3.73
C HIS A 337 1.30 -22.24 5.20
N ILE A 338 2.61 -22.10 5.45
CA ILE A 338 3.14 -21.94 6.81
C ILE A 338 3.02 -20.51 7.37
N MET A 339 2.68 -19.51 6.55
CA MET A 339 2.58 -18.11 6.99
C MET A 339 1.60 -17.90 8.16
N TRP A 340 0.57 -18.73 8.29
CA TRP A 340 -0.44 -18.65 9.35
C TRP A 340 0.06 -19.08 10.72
N ILE A 341 1.20 -19.78 10.84
CA ILE A 341 1.70 -20.20 12.17
C ILE A 341 2.10 -18.97 13.03
N ARG A 342 2.28 -17.79 12.42
CA ARG A 342 2.51 -16.54 13.15
C ARG A 342 1.26 -15.91 13.75
N ASP A 343 0.07 -16.35 13.35
CA ASP A 343 -1.17 -15.84 13.94
C ASP A 343 -1.40 -16.52 15.30
N PRO A 344 -1.58 -15.76 16.40
CA PRO A 344 -1.90 -16.31 17.71
C PRO A 344 -3.23 -17.10 17.76
N HIS A 345 -4.07 -17.07 16.71
CA HIS A 345 -5.36 -17.76 16.64
C HIS A 345 -5.32 -19.15 15.97
N TYR A 346 -4.23 -19.90 16.14
CA TYR A 346 -4.13 -21.31 15.74
C TYR A 346 -5.34 -22.15 16.26
N PRO A 347 -5.88 -23.15 15.53
CA PRO A 347 -5.24 -23.97 14.49
C PRO A 347 -5.29 -23.43 13.08
N ALA A 348 -4.16 -23.59 12.36
CA ALA A 348 -4.00 -23.35 10.93
C ALA A 348 -5.31 -23.62 10.18
N MET A 349 -5.91 -22.60 9.58
CA MET A 349 -6.98 -22.84 8.64
C MET A 349 -6.38 -23.68 7.51
N SER A 350 -6.99 -24.83 7.22
CA SER A 350 -6.78 -25.48 5.93
C SER A 350 -7.31 -24.49 4.88
N ASP A 351 -6.42 -23.79 4.18
CA ASP A 351 -6.80 -22.86 3.10
C ASP A 351 -7.56 -23.58 1.99
N ASP A 352 -7.38 -24.91 1.86
CA ASP A 352 -8.37 -25.73 1.18
C ASP A 352 -9.57 -25.91 2.12
N TRP A 353 -10.42 -24.89 2.19
CA TRP A 353 -11.74 -24.97 2.83
C TRP A 353 -12.58 -26.15 2.32
N ARG A 354 -12.18 -26.77 1.19
CA ARG A 354 -12.77 -27.98 0.61
C ARG A 354 -12.34 -29.29 1.28
N LYS A 355 -11.28 -29.29 2.10
CA LYS A 355 -10.79 -30.46 2.86
C LYS A 355 -10.85 -30.25 4.37
N LYS A 356 -11.98 -29.70 4.84
CA LYS A 356 -12.19 -29.37 6.26
C LYS A 356 -11.95 -30.54 7.24
N ASP A 357 -12.03 -31.77 6.75
CA ASP A 357 -11.95 -32.98 7.57
C ASP A 357 -10.54 -33.62 7.62
N GLU A 358 -9.59 -33.20 6.78
CA GLU A 358 -8.22 -33.75 6.78
C GLU A 358 -7.27 -32.82 7.55
N LYS A 359 -6.77 -33.30 8.71
CA LYS A 359 -5.77 -32.55 9.47
C LYS A 359 -4.45 -32.48 8.71
N THR A 360 -3.79 -31.32 8.68
CA THR A 360 -2.44 -31.18 8.09
C THR A 360 -1.37 -31.86 8.96
N PRO A 361 -0.20 -32.26 8.39
CA PRO A 361 0.95 -32.68 9.18
C PRO A 361 1.28 -31.77 10.38
N ILE A 362 1.22 -30.44 10.21
CA ILE A 362 1.43 -29.47 11.29
C ILE A 362 0.39 -29.66 12.41
N GLN A 363 -0.90 -29.73 12.07
CA GLN A 363 -1.97 -29.92 13.06
C GLN A 363 -1.81 -31.25 13.81
N ARG A 364 -1.45 -32.34 13.11
CA ARG A 364 -1.23 -33.65 13.73
C ARG A 364 -0.01 -33.68 14.67
N LEU A 365 1.05 -32.94 14.35
CA LEU A 365 2.21 -32.76 15.24
C LEU A 365 1.83 -31.95 16.49
N VAL A 366 0.99 -30.92 16.33
CA VAL A 366 0.45 -30.14 17.45
C VAL A 366 -0.44 -31.00 18.34
N ASP A 367 -1.36 -31.78 17.76
CA ASP A 367 -2.23 -32.73 18.48
C ASP A 367 -1.41 -33.78 19.26
N SER A 368 -0.30 -34.24 18.68
CA SER A 368 0.63 -35.17 19.32
C SER A 368 1.29 -34.57 20.56
N GLY A 369 1.27 -33.25 20.72
CA GLY A 369 1.70 -32.53 21.91
C GLY A 369 3.16 -32.84 22.28
N ASN A 370 3.39 -33.15 23.56
CA ASN A 370 4.73 -33.42 24.07
C ASN A 370 5.38 -34.68 23.47
N ALA A 371 4.59 -35.62 22.95
CA ALA A 371 5.13 -36.83 22.32
C ALA A 371 5.93 -36.52 21.05
N ALA A 372 5.62 -35.41 20.36
CA ALA A 372 6.34 -34.97 19.18
C ALA A 372 7.65 -34.21 19.49
N VAL A 373 7.77 -33.63 20.69
CA VAL A 373 8.85 -32.70 21.05
C VAL A 373 10.26 -33.26 20.84
N PRO A 374 10.61 -34.48 21.28
CA PRO A 374 11.97 -35.00 21.07
C PRO A 374 12.37 -35.04 19.59
N GLN A 375 11.47 -35.51 18.72
CA GLN A 375 11.73 -35.61 17.28
C GLN A 375 11.71 -34.24 16.60
N LEU A 376 10.85 -33.31 17.06
CA LEU A 376 10.85 -31.92 16.57
C LEU A 376 12.16 -31.20 16.91
N ILE A 377 12.73 -31.42 18.11
CA ILE A 377 14.04 -30.88 18.50
C ILE A 377 15.14 -31.42 17.59
N GLU A 378 15.10 -32.71 17.26
CA GLU A 378 16.01 -33.31 16.29
C GLU A 378 15.86 -32.66 14.91
N ALA A 379 14.61 -32.47 14.47
CA ALA A 379 14.25 -31.86 13.19
C ALA A 379 14.61 -30.38 13.07
N LEU A 380 14.96 -29.67 14.15
CA LEU A 380 15.44 -28.28 14.08
C LEU A 380 16.68 -28.10 13.18
N GLY A 381 17.45 -29.17 12.99
CA GLY A 381 18.61 -29.19 12.09
C GLY A 381 18.28 -29.65 10.67
N ASP A 382 17.02 -29.94 10.35
CA ASP A 382 16.62 -30.49 9.06
C ASP A 382 16.66 -29.41 7.96
N PRO A 383 17.59 -29.52 7.00
CA PRO A 383 17.78 -28.51 5.99
C PRO A 383 16.75 -28.61 4.86
N ARG A 384 15.97 -29.70 4.78
CA ARG A 384 15.06 -29.98 3.66
C ARG A 384 14.08 -28.83 3.44
N PHE A 385 13.81 -28.54 2.17
CA PHE A 385 12.83 -27.53 1.79
C PHE A 385 11.40 -27.99 2.09
N THR A 386 10.54 -27.02 2.37
CA THR A 386 9.09 -27.19 2.34
C THR A 386 8.53 -26.73 1.00
N ARG A 387 7.21 -26.80 0.82
CA ARG A 387 6.50 -26.14 -0.27
C ARG A 387 5.96 -24.76 0.14
N SER A 388 6.41 -24.23 1.28
CA SER A 388 5.97 -22.94 1.82
C SER A 388 7.01 -21.86 1.61
N MET A 389 6.51 -20.64 1.52
CA MET A 389 7.25 -19.45 1.18
C MET A 389 7.02 -18.38 2.23
N GLU A 390 8.08 -17.78 2.74
CA GLU A 390 7.99 -16.58 3.58
C GLU A 390 8.27 -15.34 2.70
N PRO A 391 7.29 -14.44 2.53
CA PRO A 391 7.55 -13.13 1.97
C PRO A 391 8.42 -12.37 2.97
N ARG A 392 9.63 -11.99 2.54
CA ARG A 392 10.50 -11.13 3.35
C ARG A 392 10.03 -9.69 3.23
N PHE A 393 9.01 -9.32 3.99
CA PHE A 393 8.38 -7.99 3.92
C PHE A 393 9.34 -6.84 4.24
N ASN A 394 10.38 -7.06 5.04
CA ASN A 394 11.23 -5.97 5.59
C ASN A 394 12.73 -6.09 5.27
N SER A 395 13.15 -7.00 4.38
CA SER A 395 14.57 -7.14 4.04
C SER A 395 14.75 -7.21 2.54
N LEU A 396 15.81 -6.59 2.02
CA LEU A 396 16.27 -6.61 0.61
C LEU A 396 16.51 -8.01 0.01
N GLY A 397 16.14 -9.09 0.70
CA GLY A 397 16.25 -10.47 0.23
C GLY A 397 14.94 -10.94 -0.41
N GLY A 398 15.07 -11.71 -1.49
CA GLY A 398 13.97 -12.42 -2.15
C GLY A 398 13.06 -13.23 -1.21
N PRO A 399 11.93 -13.73 -1.73
CA PRO A 399 11.18 -14.76 -1.03
C PRO A 399 12.09 -15.89 -0.53
N HIS A 400 11.77 -16.43 0.64
CA HIS A 400 12.56 -17.50 1.25
C HIS A 400 11.75 -18.79 1.31
N THR A 401 12.25 -19.85 0.68
CA THR A 401 11.67 -21.18 0.83
C THR A 401 11.94 -21.67 2.25
N ILE A 402 10.86 -21.85 3.02
CA ILE A 402 10.95 -22.27 4.42
C ILE A 402 11.50 -23.70 4.48
N ARG A 403 12.39 -23.98 5.42
CA ARG A 403 12.95 -25.33 5.67
C ARG A 403 12.17 -26.08 6.74
N VAL A 404 12.20 -27.41 6.70
CA VAL A 404 11.52 -28.29 7.68
C VAL A 404 11.92 -27.92 9.12
N GLY A 405 13.20 -27.64 9.38
CA GLY A 405 13.65 -27.22 10.71
C GLY A 405 13.06 -25.88 11.18
N GLU A 406 12.75 -24.95 10.27
CA GLU A 406 12.09 -23.68 10.60
C GLU A 406 10.62 -23.91 10.97
N VAL A 407 9.95 -24.84 10.29
CA VAL A 407 8.58 -25.27 10.65
C VAL A 407 8.57 -26.00 11.98
N ALA A 408 9.51 -26.90 12.22
CA ALA A 408 9.66 -27.60 13.49
C ALA A 408 9.88 -26.60 14.64
N ARG A 409 10.67 -25.54 14.41
CA ARG A 409 10.82 -24.43 15.37
C ARG A 409 9.47 -23.78 15.66
N HIS A 410 8.70 -23.42 14.64
CA HIS A 410 7.40 -22.79 14.84
C HIS A 410 6.40 -23.69 15.59
N ILE A 411 6.38 -24.99 15.31
CA ILE A 411 5.58 -25.96 16.07
C ILE A 411 6.06 -26.04 17.52
N LEU A 412 7.38 -26.03 17.76
CA LEU A 412 7.92 -26.02 19.13
C LEU A 412 7.61 -24.72 19.87
N GLU A 413 7.62 -23.57 19.21
CA GLU A 413 7.21 -22.29 19.78
C GLU A 413 5.75 -22.35 20.23
N PHE A 414 4.88 -22.90 19.39
CA PHE A 414 3.48 -23.15 19.72
C PHE A 414 3.33 -24.13 20.90
N LEU A 415 4.00 -25.29 20.85
CA LEU A 415 3.91 -26.31 21.88
C LEU A 415 4.44 -25.84 23.24
N SER A 416 5.48 -25.01 23.22
CA SER A 416 6.13 -24.48 24.43
C SER A 416 5.46 -23.22 24.96
N GLY A 417 4.71 -22.51 24.13
CA GLY A 417 4.28 -21.15 24.38
C GLY A 417 5.45 -20.18 24.61
N ARG A 418 6.58 -20.40 23.93
CA ARG A 418 7.80 -19.58 24.06
C ARG A 418 8.33 -19.20 22.69
N ASN A 419 8.91 -18.02 22.58
CA ASN A 419 9.70 -17.65 21.39
C ASN A 419 11.09 -18.32 21.47
N LEU A 420 11.43 -19.12 20.46
CA LEU A 420 12.68 -19.89 20.37
C LEU A 420 13.68 -19.27 19.36
N TYR A 421 13.38 -18.09 18.82
CA TYR A 421 14.36 -17.33 18.06
C TYR A 421 15.54 -16.94 18.95
N PRO A 422 16.77 -17.07 18.45
CA PRO A 422 17.92 -16.54 19.15
C PRO A 422 17.80 -15.02 19.20
N LEU A 423 17.73 -14.47 20.42
CA LEU A 423 17.76 -13.04 20.64
C LEU A 423 19.12 -12.50 20.19
N LYS A 424 19.12 -11.45 19.37
CA LYS A 424 20.34 -10.67 19.11
C LYS A 424 20.57 -9.71 20.30
N SER A 425 21.83 -9.46 20.64
CA SER A 425 22.25 -8.43 21.59
C SER A 425 21.97 -7.07 20.99
N LYS A 426 22.06 -6.03 21.82
CA LYS A 426 22.14 -4.64 21.33
C LYS A 426 23.27 -4.47 20.29
N ASP A 427 24.33 -5.28 20.37
CA ASP A 427 25.45 -5.28 19.43
C ASP A 427 25.28 -6.25 18.23
N GLY A 428 24.09 -6.85 18.06
CA GLY A 428 23.79 -7.76 16.96
C GLY A 428 24.31 -9.19 17.11
N GLN A 429 25.02 -9.53 18.20
CA GLN A 429 25.49 -10.89 18.48
C GLN A 429 24.39 -11.78 19.03
N LEU A 430 24.35 -13.07 18.72
CA LEU A 430 23.33 -13.97 19.26
C LEU A 430 23.57 -14.17 20.77
N VAL A 431 22.67 -13.66 21.62
CA VAL A 431 22.83 -13.58 23.10
C VAL A 431 22.49 -14.88 23.80
N ASN A 432 21.68 -15.72 23.19
CA ASN A 432 21.24 -17.00 23.76
C ASN A 432 21.53 -18.08 22.73
N GLY A 433 22.00 -19.25 23.21
CA GLY A 433 22.43 -20.38 22.37
C GLY A 433 21.43 -20.77 21.28
N THR A 434 21.85 -21.68 20.39
CA THR A 434 21.06 -22.11 19.22
C THR A 434 19.61 -22.44 19.59
N THR A 435 18.66 -22.26 18.67
CA THR A 435 17.25 -22.65 18.86
C THR A 435 17.11 -24.06 19.45
N ARG A 436 17.97 -25.00 19.03
CA ARG A 436 18.04 -26.35 19.60
C ARG A 436 18.34 -26.34 21.10
N HIS A 437 19.34 -25.59 21.54
CA HIS A 437 19.68 -25.50 22.96
C HIS A 437 18.52 -24.95 23.81
N GLN A 438 17.81 -23.94 23.29
CA GLN A 438 16.63 -23.37 23.98
C GLN A 438 15.49 -24.38 24.07
N ALA A 439 15.22 -25.11 22.98
CA ALA A 439 14.20 -26.15 22.94
C ALA A 439 14.55 -27.33 23.85
N GLU A 440 15.81 -27.78 23.88
CA GLU A 440 16.32 -28.82 24.79
C GLU A 440 16.27 -28.39 26.26
N ALA A 441 16.57 -27.11 26.55
CA ALA A 441 16.47 -26.57 27.90
C ALA A 441 15.01 -26.56 28.39
N TRP A 442 14.09 -26.09 27.54
CA TRP A 442 12.65 -26.15 27.82
C TRP A 442 12.18 -27.61 28.00
N TRP A 443 12.57 -28.52 27.11
CA TRP A 443 12.15 -29.90 27.20
C TRP A 443 12.68 -30.63 28.45
N ARG A 444 13.92 -30.33 28.88
CA ARG A 444 14.45 -30.80 30.17
C ARG A 444 13.65 -30.26 31.35
N GLU A 445 13.22 -29.00 31.29
CA GLU A 445 12.34 -28.41 32.31
C GLU A 445 10.99 -29.12 32.37
N VAL A 446 10.36 -29.38 31.21
CA VAL A 446 9.11 -30.14 31.10
C VAL A 446 9.25 -31.56 31.64
N ASN A 447 10.35 -32.26 31.32
CA ASN A 447 10.60 -33.62 31.84
C ASN A 447 10.90 -33.64 33.33
N GLY A 448 11.55 -32.60 33.87
CA GLY A 448 11.90 -32.51 35.29
C GLY A 448 10.73 -32.10 36.19
N THR A 449 9.86 -31.22 35.71
CA THR A 449 8.78 -30.60 36.53
C THR A 449 7.36 -30.96 36.07
N GLY A 450 7.21 -31.52 34.88
CA GLY A 450 5.93 -31.76 34.20
C GLY A 450 5.47 -30.56 33.35
N GLU A 451 4.72 -30.84 32.27
CA GLU A 451 4.19 -29.82 31.34
C GLU A 451 3.34 -28.79 32.11
N LYS A 452 2.39 -29.27 32.93
CA LYS A 452 1.50 -28.41 33.74
C LYS A 452 2.28 -27.38 34.56
N GLN A 453 3.29 -27.80 35.32
CA GLN A 453 4.07 -26.87 36.17
C GLN A 453 4.94 -25.92 35.33
N THR A 454 5.47 -26.40 34.21
CA THR A 454 6.23 -25.55 33.28
C THR A 454 5.34 -24.46 32.66
N LEU A 455 4.12 -24.81 32.28
CA LEU A 455 3.13 -23.86 31.75
C LEU A 455 2.69 -22.87 32.82
N ILE A 456 2.37 -23.33 34.04
CA ILE A 456 2.03 -22.45 35.18
C ILE A 456 3.14 -21.43 35.40
N LYS A 457 4.40 -21.89 35.49
CA LYS A 457 5.56 -21.00 35.67
C LYS A 457 5.71 -19.99 34.54
N THR A 458 5.56 -20.44 33.29
CA THR A 458 5.75 -19.60 32.09
C THR A 458 4.64 -18.56 31.97
N ALA A 459 3.38 -18.97 32.15
CA ALA A 459 2.23 -18.06 32.17
C ALA A 459 2.34 -17.05 33.31
N SER A 460 2.64 -17.51 34.53
CA SER A 460 2.78 -16.65 35.73
C SER A 460 3.87 -15.59 35.62
N ALA A 461 4.87 -15.79 34.74
CA ALA A 461 5.91 -14.81 34.50
C ALA A 461 5.42 -13.55 33.76
N GLY A 462 4.25 -13.62 33.11
CA GLY A 462 3.62 -12.49 32.43
C GLY A 462 4.28 -12.09 31.10
N ARG A 463 3.91 -10.89 30.62
CA ARG A 463 4.31 -10.27 29.34
C ARG A 463 3.86 -11.09 28.12
N GLY A 464 4.17 -10.62 26.91
CA GLY A 464 3.76 -11.29 25.67
C GLY A 464 4.21 -12.75 25.55
N LYS A 465 5.34 -13.13 26.16
CA LYS A 465 5.86 -14.51 26.10
C LYS A 465 5.05 -15.51 26.92
N GLY A 466 4.34 -15.10 27.97
CA GLY A 466 3.55 -16.03 28.79
C GLY A 466 2.13 -16.26 28.28
N LEU A 467 1.67 -15.48 27.29
CA LEU A 467 0.27 -15.50 26.85
C LEU A 467 -0.11 -16.83 26.22
N GLU A 468 0.76 -17.37 25.37
CA GLU A 468 0.52 -18.67 24.73
C GLU A 468 0.51 -19.82 25.74
N ALA A 469 1.40 -19.75 26.75
CA ALA A 469 1.36 -20.70 27.86
C ALA A 469 0.04 -20.59 28.65
N ALA A 470 -0.51 -19.39 28.84
CA ALA A 470 -1.80 -19.19 29.48
C ALA A 470 -2.96 -19.78 28.63
N ARG A 471 -2.98 -19.55 27.31
CA ARG A 471 -3.98 -20.15 26.40
C ARG A 471 -3.97 -21.68 26.51
N ARG A 472 -2.79 -22.27 26.50
CA ARG A 472 -2.60 -23.72 26.63
C ARG A 472 -2.99 -24.27 28.00
N LEU A 473 -2.79 -23.51 29.07
CA LEU A 473 -3.34 -23.86 30.40
C LEU A 473 -4.86 -23.86 30.38
N VAL A 474 -5.51 -22.85 29.79
CA VAL A 474 -6.97 -22.81 29.71
C VAL A 474 -7.52 -24.02 28.95
N GLU A 475 -6.85 -24.43 27.87
CA GLU A 475 -7.23 -25.59 27.07
C GLU A 475 -7.04 -26.92 27.81
N LYS A 476 -5.88 -27.17 28.41
CA LYS A 476 -5.50 -28.50 28.96
C LYS A 476 -5.65 -28.65 30.47
N TYR A 477 -5.46 -27.57 31.21
CA TYR A 477 -5.37 -27.54 32.67
C TYR A 477 -6.20 -26.38 33.24
N PRO A 478 -7.52 -26.30 32.93
CA PRO A 478 -8.33 -25.12 33.23
C PRO A 478 -8.36 -24.76 34.73
N ASP A 479 -8.27 -25.76 35.62
CA ASP A 479 -8.27 -25.56 37.08
C ASP A 479 -7.04 -24.79 37.58
N ASP A 480 -5.92 -24.84 36.84
CA ASP A 480 -4.66 -24.20 37.21
C ASP A 480 -4.38 -22.92 36.42
N ALA A 481 -5.15 -22.68 35.36
CA ALA A 481 -4.95 -21.57 34.46
C ALA A 481 -5.22 -20.22 35.17
N LEU A 482 -6.32 -20.12 35.92
CA LEU A 482 -6.71 -18.86 36.55
C LEU A 482 -5.67 -18.34 37.55
N PRO A 483 -5.17 -19.14 38.52
CA PRO A 483 -4.10 -18.68 39.41
C PRO A 483 -2.83 -18.24 38.67
N ALA A 484 -2.47 -18.94 37.58
CA ALA A 484 -1.31 -18.56 36.77
C ALA A 484 -1.53 -17.23 36.03
N ILE A 485 -2.73 -17.00 35.49
CA ILE A 485 -3.10 -15.75 34.84
C ILE A 485 -3.12 -14.59 35.85
N GLU A 486 -3.63 -14.79 37.06
CA GLU A 486 -3.59 -13.78 38.11
C GLU A 486 -2.15 -13.39 38.49
N ALA A 487 -1.24 -14.36 38.56
CA ALA A 487 0.18 -14.10 38.74
C ALA A 487 0.79 -13.35 37.54
N ALA A 488 0.41 -13.73 36.32
CA ALA A 488 0.83 -13.07 35.08
C ALA A 488 0.46 -11.59 35.08
N LEU A 489 -0.78 -11.25 35.47
CA LEU A 489 -1.23 -9.87 35.59
C LEU A 489 -0.44 -9.08 36.62
N LYS A 490 0.01 -9.68 37.72
CA LYS A 490 0.87 -8.98 38.70
C LYS A 490 2.27 -8.72 38.14
N ALA A 491 2.76 -9.59 37.26
CA ALA A 491 4.07 -9.49 36.63
C ALA A 491 4.09 -8.61 35.35
N THR A 492 2.92 -8.23 34.83
CA THR A 492 2.76 -7.52 33.54
C THR A 492 2.24 -6.10 33.77
N PRO A 493 3.10 -5.06 33.68
CA PRO A 493 2.65 -3.67 33.79
C PRO A 493 1.98 -3.16 32.51
N GLU A 494 2.26 -3.74 31.34
CA GLU A 494 1.79 -3.22 30.05
C GLU A 494 0.29 -3.50 29.82
N PRO A 495 -0.56 -2.46 29.65
CA PRO A 495 -2.02 -2.61 29.49
C PRO A 495 -2.45 -3.58 28.38
N GLY A 496 -1.76 -3.55 27.23
CA GLY A 496 -2.06 -4.42 26.08
C GLY A 496 -2.04 -5.90 26.46
N TYR A 497 -0.92 -6.37 27.00
CA TYR A 497 -0.78 -7.77 27.41
C TYR A 497 -1.72 -8.12 28.57
N ARG A 498 -1.97 -7.20 29.50
CA ARG A 498 -2.93 -7.44 30.60
C ARG A 498 -4.32 -7.76 30.06
N GLY A 499 -4.83 -6.96 29.14
CA GLY A 499 -6.15 -7.19 28.54
C GLY A 499 -6.26 -8.50 27.78
N GLU A 500 -5.17 -8.94 27.12
CA GLU A 500 -5.10 -10.26 26.47
C GLU A 500 -5.15 -11.40 27.49
N TYR A 501 -4.44 -11.31 28.62
CA TYR A 501 -4.54 -12.32 29.69
C TYR A 501 -5.95 -12.41 30.28
N VAL A 502 -6.63 -11.27 30.43
CA VAL A 502 -8.03 -11.23 30.89
C VAL A 502 -8.97 -11.88 29.87
N GLU A 503 -8.75 -11.64 28.58
CA GLU A 503 -9.49 -12.30 27.50
C GLU A 503 -9.28 -13.82 27.54
N VAL A 504 -8.04 -14.28 27.73
CA VAL A 504 -7.70 -15.71 27.87
C VAL A 504 -8.39 -16.32 29.10
N ALA A 505 -8.40 -15.66 30.26
CA ALA A 505 -9.17 -16.12 31.42
C ALA A 505 -10.67 -16.21 31.10
N GLY A 506 -11.18 -15.34 30.24
CA GLY A 506 -12.53 -15.35 29.72
C GLY A 506 -12.89 -16.60 28.89
N LEU A 507 -11.93 -17.42 28.48
CA LEU A 507 -12.14 -18.70 27.79
C LEU A 507 -12.34 -19.88 28.74
N LEU A 508 -12.09 -19.72 30.05
CA LEU A 508 -12.25 -20.79 31.02
C LEU A 508 -13.70 -21.27 31.12
N PRO A 509 -13.93 -22.59 31.29
CA PRO A 509 -15.28 -23.14 31.33
C PRO A 509 -16.06 -22.68 32.56
N ALA A 510 -17.39 -22.72 32.44
CA ALA A 510 -18.34 -22.43 33.52
C ALA A 510 -18.11 -21.06 34.19
N ASP A 511 -18.42 -20.97 35.48
CA ASP A 511 -18.36 -19.75 36.29
C ASP A 511 -16.99 -19.52 36.94
N THR A 512 -16.00 -20.39 36.70
CA THR A 512 -14.66 -20.31 37.29
C THR A 512 -14.03 -18.92 37.21
N PRO A 513 -14.02 -18.23 36.05
CA PRO A 513 -13.38 -16.91 35.98
C PRO A 513 -14.28 -15.77 36.45
N VAL A 514 -15.56 -15.98 36.79
CA VAL A 514 -16.54 -14.88 36.97
C VAL A 514 -16.13 -13.91 38.07
N ALA A 515 -15.70 -14.40 39.24
CA ALA A 515 -15.26 -13.53 40.34
C ALA A 515 -14.02 -12.70 39.95
N PHE A 516 -13.06 -13.33 39.25
CA PHE A 516 -11.87 -12.67 38.73
C PHE A 516 -12.23 -11.60 37.69
N LEU A 517 -13.08 -11.93 36.70
CA LEU A 517 -13.50 -11.00 35.66
C LEU A 517 -14.25 -9.80 36.25
N ARG A 518 -15.09 -10.01 37.28
CA ARG A 518 -15.73 -8.90 38.02
C ARG A 518 -14.72 -7.96 38.66
N ALA A 519 -13.64 -8.50 39.24
CA ALA A 519 -12.56 -7.67 39.80
C ALA A 519 -11.87 -6.85 38.71
N GLN A 520 -11.76 -7.37 37.48
CA GLN A 520 -11.19 -6.66 36.33
C GLN A 520 -12.07 -5.53 35.78
N LEU A 521 -13.36 -5.45 36.13
CA LEU A 521 -14.26 -4.37 35.73
C LEU A 521 -14.06 -3.05 36.50
N THR A 522 -13.20 -3.05 37.51
CA THR A 522 -13.01 -1.88 38.38
C THR A 522 -12.23 -0.77 37.66
N PRO A 523 -12.42 0.51 38.05
CA PRO A 523 -11.71 1.65 37.46
C PRO A 523 -10.18 1.62 37.62
N ASP A 524 -9.67 0.81 38.56
CA ASP A 524 -8.24 0.69 38.87
C ASP A 524 -7.47 -0.12 37.83
N HIS A 525 -8.17 -0.78 36.89
CA HIS A 525 -7.58 -1.51 35.78
C HIS A 525 -7.64 -0.71 34.48
N ASP A 526 -6.79 -1.06 33.51
CA ASP A 526 -6.82 -0.41 32.20
C ASP A 526 -8.09 -0.76 31.42
N VAL A 527 -8.46 0.09 30.46
CA VAL A 527 -9.70 -0.06 29.68
C VAL A 527 -9.73 -1.37 28.88
N TYR A 528 -8.59 -1.85 28.39
CA TYR A 528 -8.57 -3.07 27.59
C TYR A 528 -8.88 -4.29 28.46
N SER A 529 -8.28 -4.38 29.66
CA SER A 529 -8.65 -5.37 30.68
C SER A 529 -10.13 -5.30 31.07
N GLN A 530 -10.69 -4.09 31.29
CA GLN A 530 -12.11 -3.92 31.59
C GLN A 530 -13.01 -4.44 30.45
N VAL A 531 -12.72 -4.07 29.20
CA VAL A 531 -13.51 -4.48 28.03
C VAL A 531 -13.40 -6.00 27.79
N SER A 532 -12.21 -6.58 27.89
CA SER A 532 -12.02 -8.04 27.78
C SER A 532 -12.81 -8.79 28.86
N ALA A 533 -12.79 -8.30 30.10
CA ALA A 533 -13.59 -8.87 31.18
C ALA A 533 -15.10 -8.75 30.92
N ALA A 534 -15.54 -7.58 30.44
CA ALA A 534 -16.94 -7.34 30.12
C ALA A 534 -17.42 -8.22 28.96
N LYS A 535 -16.63 -8.40 27.90
CA LYS A 535 -16.92 -9.34 26.80
C LYS A 535 -17.13 -10.76 27.34
N ALA A 536 -16.23 -11.23 28.20
CA ALA A 536 -16.30 -12.56 28.78
C ALA A 536 -17.51 -12.74 29.74
N LEU A 537 -17.82 -11.75 30.56
CA LEU A 537 -18.98 -11.75 31.46
C LEU A 537 -20.30 -11.66 30.71
N PHE A 538 -20.37 -10.80 29.69
CA PHE A 538 -21.55 -10.63 28.85
C PHE A 538 -21.90 -11.92 28.10
N LYS A 539 -20.92 -12.63 27.53
CA LYS A 539 -21.11 -13.95 26.90
C LYS A 539 -21.67 -15.01 27.87
N ARG A 540 -21.48 -14.83 29.18
CA ARG A 540 -22.00 -15.68 30.25
C ARG A 540 -23.34 -15.20 30.82
N GLY A 541 -23.96 -14.18 30.22
CA GLY A 541 -25.24 -13.64 30.67
C GLY A 541 -25.16 -12.86 31.98
N GLN A 542 -23.99 -12.33 32.34
CA GLN A 542 -23.80 -11.54 33.56
C GLN A 542 -24.14 -10.05 33.28
N PRO A 543 -25.27 -9.53 33.80
CA PRO A 543 -25.80 -8.23 33.39
C PRO A 543 -24.97 -7.02 33.87
N GLU A 544 -24.10 -7.18 34.87
CA GLU A 544 -23.26 -6.13 35.43
C GLU A 544 -22.16 -5.64 34.49
N ALA A 545 -21.82 -6.41 33.44
CA ALA A 545 -20.80 -6.04 32.47
C ALA A 545 -21.14 -4.74 31.73
N VAL A 546 -22.41 -4.56 31.36
CA VAL A 546 -22.85 -3.39 30.59
C VAL A 546 -22.76 -2.09 31.41
N PRO A 547 -23.34 -2.00 32.62
CA PRO A 547 -23.18 -0.83 33.48
C PRO A 547 -21.71 -0.45 33.73
N ALA A 548 -20.83 -1.44 33.96
CA ALA A 548 -19.42 -1.17 34.21
C ALA A 548 -18.71 -0.49 33.02
N ILE A 549 -19.02 -0.92 31.79
CA ILE A 549 -18.45 -0.30 30.58
C ILE A 549 -19.10 1.04 30.26
N ILE A 550 -20.38 1.25 30.58
CA ILE A 550 -21.00 2.58 30.55
C ILE A 550 -20.24 3.55 31.49
N ASP A 551 -19.87 3.09 32.69
CA ASP A 551 -19.10 3.93 33.61
C ASP A 551 -17.66 4.14 33.12
N ALA A 552 -17.02 3.14 32.50
CA ALA A 552 -15.73 3.32 31.83
C ALA A 552 -15.80 4.35 30.70
N TRP A 553 -16.86 4.29 29.89
CA TRP A 553 -17.13 5.24 28.82
C TRP A 553 -17.22 6.67 29.33
N ARG A 554 -17.94 6.89 30.44
CA ARG A 554 -18.02 8.19 31.12
C ARG A 554 -16.68 8.67 31.67
N ARG A 555 -15.90 7.77 32.27
CA ARG A 555 -14.58 8.09 32.85
C ARG A 555 -13.56 8.55 31.80
N ILE A 556 -13.61 8.02 30.58
CA ILE A 556 -12.64 8.41 29.55
C ILE A 556 -13.00 9.73 28.85
N GLN A 557 -14.25 10.21 28.93
CA GLN A 557 -14.70 11.43 28.25
C GLN A 557 -13.77 12.64 28.46
N PRO A 558 -13.32 12.97 29.69
CA PRO A 558 -12.46 14.14 29.91
C PRO A 558 -11.08 14.03 29.26
N ARG A 559 -10.65 12.81 28.89
CA ARG A 559 -9.35 12.55 28.26
C ARG A 559 -9.42 12.57 26.74
N LEU A 560 -10.57 12.27 26.15
CA LEU A 560 -10.74 12.20 24.69
C LEU A 560 -10.20 13.43 23.93
N PRO A 561 -10.34 14.69 24.43
CA PRO A 561 -9.83 15.87 23.72
C PRO A 561 -8.32 15.87 23.43
N SER A 562 -7.51 15.04 24.11
CA SER A 562 -6.08 14.91 23.80
C SER A 562 -5.84 14.33 22.39
N ASN A 563 -6.79 13.56 21.86
CA ASN A 563 -6.65 12.78 20.64
C ASN A 563 -5.38 11.92 20.59
N ASP A 564 -4.84 11.51 21.75
CA ASP A 564 -3.69 10.60 21.76
C ASP A 564 -4.13 9.18 21.36
N ASP A 565 -3.28 8.48 20.63
CA ASP A 565 -3.58 7.16 20.04
C ASP A 565 -4.02 6.14 21.09
N THR A 566 -3.48 6.22 22.31
CA THR A 566 -3.85 5.32 23.39
C THR A 566 -5.30 5.57 23.82
N THR A 567 -5.68 6.81 24.09
CA THR A 567 -7.03 7.19 24.49
C THR A 567 -8.06 6.92 23.38
N LEU A 568 -7.71 7.14 22.11
CA LEU A 568 -8.59 6.80 20.97
C LEU A 568 -8.77 5.29 20.80
N SER A 569 -7.71 4.50 20.98
CA SER A 569 -7.80 3.03 20.98
C SER A 569 -8.72 2.53 22.10
N GLN A 570 -8.61 3.11 23.31
CA GLN A 570 -9.49 2.82 24.44
C GLN A 570 -10.95 3.13 24.13
N ALA A 571 -11.23 4.27 23.48
CA ALA A 571 -12.57 4.61 23.02
C ALA A 571 -13.11 3.57 22.03
N GLY A 572 -12.27 3.10 21.09
CA GLY A 572 -12.62 2.07 20.12
C GLY A 572 -13.07 0.76 20.77
N TYR A 573 -12.32 0.25 21.75
CA TYR A 573 -12.69 -0.95 22.52
C TYR A 573 -14.05 -0.79 23.21
N ILE A 574 -14.28 0.35 23.87
CA ILE A 574 -15.53 0.64 24.59
C ILE A 574 -16.72 0.74 23.62
N ILE A 575 -16.57 1.51 22.54
CA ILE A 575 -17.63 1.70 21.52
C ILE A 575 -18.03 0.37 20.92
N SER A 576 -17.06 -0.45 20.50
CA SER A 576 -17.30 -1.79 19.95
C SER A 576 -18.07 -2.69 20.92
N PHE A 577 -17.74 -2.67 22.22
CA PHE A 577 -18.46 -3.45 23.22
C PHE A 577 -19.90 -2.93 23.44
N LEU A 578 -20.08 -1.63 23.70
CA LEU A 578 -21.39 -1.05 23.99
C LEU A 578 -22.36 -1.29 22.83
N ALA A 579 -21.91 -1.08 21.59
CA ALA A 579 -22.73 -1.31 20.39
C ALA A 579 -23.15 -2.77 20.22
N ARG A 580 -22.27 -3.73 20.55
CA ARG A 580 -22.53 -5.18 20.42
C ARG A 580 -23.27 -5.81 21.60
N SER A 581 -23.37 -5.11 22.72
CA SER A 581 -24.08 -5.61 23.90
C SER A 581 -25.57 -5.85 23.67
N GLY A 582 -26.18 -5.22 22.65
CA GLY A 582 -27.61 -5.31 22.43
C GLY A 582 -28.47 -4.79 23.59
N ASP A 583 -27.88 -4.01 24.51
CA ASP A 583 -28.59 -3.36 25.61
C ASP A 583 -28.91 -1.92 25.21
N ALA A 584 -30.20 -1.55 25.25
CA ALA A 584 -30.66 -0.22 24.88
C ALA A 584 -29.97 0.89 25.71
N ARG A 585 -29.69 0.63 27.00
CA ARG A 585 -29.04 1.60 27.90
C ARG A 585 -27.59 1.84 27.52
N ALA A 586 -26.90 0.81 27.00
CA ALA A 586 -25.53 0.94 26.50
C ALA A 586 -25.48 1.85 25.26
N ILE A 587 -26.44 1.65 24.35
CA ILE A 587 -26.55 2.43 23.12
C ILE A 587 -26.98 3.87 23.41
N ASP A 588 -27.92 4.08 24.32
CA ASP A 588 -28.33 5.42 24.76
C ASP A 588 -27.15 6.15 25.45
N ALA A 589 -26.40 5.47 26.31
CA ALA A 589 -25.19 6.04 26.93
C ALA A 589 -24.09 6.39 25.89
N LEU A 590 -23.94 5.55 24.87
CA LEU A 590 -23.06 5.84 23.74
C LEU A 590 -23.52 7.12 23.03
N ALA A 591 -24.81 7.23 22.70
CA ALA A 591 -25.39 8.38 22.02
C ALA A 591 -25.23 9.69 22.80
N ASP A 592 -25.50 9.68 24.10
CA ASP A 592 -25.53 10.89 24.92
C ASP A 592 -24.15 11.47 25.20
N GLU A 593 -23.16 10.63 25.47
CA GLU A 593 -21.80 11.11 25.74
C GLU A 593 -21.02 11.36 24.45
N ALA A 594 -21.27 10.59 23.37
CA ALA A 594 -20.63 10.85 22.07
C ALA A 594 -20.89 12.29 21.61
N LYS A 595 -22.06 12.88 21.82
CA LYS A 595 -22.35 14.29 21.46
C LYS A 595 -21.31 15.30 21.97
N LYS A 596 -20.64 15.00 23.09
CA LYS A 596 -19.63 15.87 23.73
C LYS A 596 -18.21 15.47 23.36
N ALA A 597 -18.03 14.30 22.75
CA ALA A 597 -16.74 13.75 22.39
C ALA A 597 -16.15 14.47 21.16
N PRO A 598 -14.83 14.37 20.96
CA PRO A 598 -14.18 14.82 19.73
C PRO A 598 -14.70 14.09 18.50
N LEU A 599 -14.55 14.75 17.37
CA LEU A 599 -15.05 14.31 16.06
C LEU A 599 -14.70 12.84 15.69
N PRO A 600 -13.45 12.33 15.85
CA PRO A 600 -13.14 10.93 15.53
C PRO A 600 -13.99 9.92 16.32
N VAL A 601 -14.30 10.26 17.57
CA VAL A 601 -15.04 9.41 18.49
C VAL A 601 -16.54 9.42 18.17
N ARG A 602 -17.09 10.60 17.85
CA ARG A 602 -18.49 10.74 17.39
C ARG A 602 -18.71 9.95 16.10
N TYR A 603 -17.78 10.06 15.17
CA TYR A 603 -17.82 9.31 13.93
C TYR A 603 -17.77 7.79 14.17
N ALA A 604 -16.85 7.31 15.01
CA ALA A 604 -16.74 5.89 15.34
C ALA A 604 -18.01 5.33 16.03
N ALA A 605 -18.68 6.14 16.86
CA ALA A 605 -19.95 5.77 17.48
C ALA A 605 -21.10 5.55 16.46
N VAL A 606 -21.02 6.17 15.28
CA VAL A 606 -21.94 5.93 14.16
C VAL A 606 -21.43 4.76 13.30
N GLU A 607 -20.14 4.76 12.95
CA GLU A 607 -19.51 3.78 12.06
C GLU A 607 -19.61 2.34 12.61
N VAL A 608 -19.58 2.14 13.93
CA VAL A 608 -19.68 0.80 14.54
C VAL A 608 -20.95 0.04 14.13
N PHE A 609 -22.03 0.76 13.78
CA PHE A 609 -23.30 0.19 13.32
C PHE A 609 -23.38 -0.03 11.81
N ARG A 610 -22.31 0.21 11.05
CA ARG A 610 -22.23 -0.11 9.63
C ARG A 610 -22.24 -1.64 9.40
N ASN A 611 -22.88 -2.09 8.32
CA ASN A 611 -22.74 -3.45 7.78
C ASN A 611 -21.73 -3.50 6.62
N GLY A 612 -21.13 -4.66 6.39
CA GLY A 612 -20.23 -4.90 5.25
C GLY A 612 -18.76 -4.60 5.54
N THR A 613 -17.92 -5.00 4.59
CA THR A 613 -16.47 -4.82 4.66
C THR A 613 -16.10 -3.39 4.30
N PHE A 614 -15.18 -2.81 5.08
CA PHE A 614 -14.62 -1.50 4.81
C PHE A 614 -13.18 -1.64 4.40
N ASN A 615 -12.93 -1.26 3.16
CA ASN A 615 -11.58 -1.08 2.64
C ASN A 615 -11.34 0.42 2.58
N GLY A 616 -10.88 0.96 3.70
CA GLY A 616 -10.51 2.36 3.79
C GLY A 616 -9.35 2.59 4.73
N GLY A 617 -8.72 3.73 4.53
CA GLY A 617 -7.58 4.22 5.26
C GLY A 617 -7.58 5.73 5.18
N GLY A 618 -7.09 6.38 6.23
CA GLY A 618 -7.00 7.82 6.29
C GLY A 618 -5.81 8.26 7.10
N SER A 619 -5.31 9.45 6.79
CA SER A 619 -4.39 10.16 7.65
C SER A 619 -5.17 10.80 8.81
N GLY A 620 -4.55 10.88 9.98
CA GLY A 620 -5.11 11.57 11.16
C GLY A 620 -5.62 10.65 12.26
N PRO A 621 -6.03 11.23 13.41
CA PRO A 621 -6.48 10.48 14.57
C PRO A 621 -7.75 9.71 14.25
N GLN A 622 -7.63 8.38 14.17
CA GLN A 622 -8.77 7.47 13.95
C GLN A 622 -8.99 6.62 15.19
N VAL A 623 -10.26 6.40 15.52
CA VAL A 623 -10.63 5.40 16.52
C VAL A 623 -10.67 4.05 15.82
N SER A 624 -9.72 3.17 16.15
CA SER A 624 -9.74 1.80 15.66
C SER A 624 -10.92 1.05 16.29
N LEU A 625 -11.90 0.69 15.46
CA LEU A 625 -12.99 -0.20 15.85
C LEU A 625 -12.50 -1.64 15.72
N TYR A 626 -12.56 -2.39 16.81
CA TYR A 626 -12.10 -3.79 16.84
C TYR A 626 -13.19 -4.77 16.41
N ASP A 627 -14.44 -4.32 16.43
CA ASP A 627 -15.61 -5.10 16.11
C ASP A 627 -16.71 -4.17 15.59
N HIS A 628 -17.38 -4.58 14.50
CA HIS A 628 -18.62 -3.94 14.01
C HIS A 628 -19.86 -4.77 14.41
N VAL A 629 -21.03 -4.14 14.42
CA VAL A 629 -22.31 -4.82 14.65
C VAL A 629 -22.77 -5.46 13.34
N GLU A 630 -22.53 -6.74 13.10
CA GLU A 630 -22.98 -7.37 11.83
C GLU A 630 -24.50 -7.41 11.71
N LYS A 631 -25.18 -7.85 12.78
CA LYS A 631 -26.63 -7.93 12.88
C LYS A 631 -27.12 -7.02 13.99
N LEU A 632 -28.10 -6.16 13.70
CA LEU A 632 -28.69 -5.31 14.73
C LEU A 632 -29.36 -6.16 15.82
N PRO A 633 -29.27 -5.72 17.09
CA PRO A 633 -30.08 -6.28 18.15
C PRO A 633 -31.56 -6.00 17.85
N ALA A 634 -32.48 -6.86 18.32
CA ALA A 634 -33.92 -6.66 18.12
C ALA A 634 -34.54 -5.83 19.25
N GLY A 635 -35.72 -5.26 19.00
CA GLY A 635 -36.55 -4.63 20.05
C GLY A 635 -36.01 -3.27 20.50
N GLU A 636 -35.97 -3.03 21.81
CA GLU A 636 -35.60 -1.71 22.37
C GLU A 636 -34.19 -1.25 21.98
N ALA A 637 -33.26 -2.19 21.83
CA ALA A 637 -31.90 -1.88 21.42
C ALA A 637 -31.84 -1.47 19.94
N GLU A 638 -32.63 -2.08 19.06
CA GLU A 638 -32.79 -1.64 17.67
C GLU A 638 -33.28 -0.19 17.62
N ALA A 639 -34.32 0.10 18.41
CA ALA A 639 -34.86 1.44 18.52
C ALA A 639 -33.82 2.44 19.06
N ALA A 640 -32.99 2.03 20.04
CA ALA A 640 -31.90 2.86 20.54
C ALA A 640 -30.85 3.18 19.46
N VAL A 641 -30.48 2.21 18.62
CA VAL A 641 -29.59 2.46 17.47
C VAL A 641 -30.22 3.45 16.51
N GLU A 642 -31.50 3.27 16.17
CA GLU A 642 -32.21 4.18 15.29
C GLU A 642 -32.27 5.61 15.86
N ARG A 643 -32.51 5.77 17.17
CA ARG A 643 -32.48 7.09 17.84
C ARG A 643 -31.10 7.74 17.81
N LEU A 644 -30.04 6.96 18.06
CA LEU A 644 -28.65 7.44 17.99
C LEU A 644 -28.35 7.99 16.60
N LEU A 645 -28.66 7.21 15.55
CA LEU A 645 -28.43 7.58 14.17
C LEU A 645 -29.28 8.79 13.76
N ALA A 646 -30.55 8.83 14.15
CA ALA A 646 -31.43 9.97 13.89
C ALA A 646 -30.90 11.27 14.53
N THR A 647 -30.29 11.18 15.71
CA THR A 647 -29.63 12.33 16.36
C THR A 647 -28.35 12.71 15.62
N ALA A 648 -27.57 11.73 15.17
CA ALA A 648 -26.35 11.97 14.39
C ALA A 648 -26.61 12.61 13.02
N LEU A 649 -27.83 12.54 12.48
CA LEU A 649 -28.24 13.31 11.28
C LEU A 649 -28.15 14.83 11.47
N GLU A 650 -28.16 15.32 12.73
CA GLU A 650 -27.99 16.75 13.03
C GLU A 650 -26.51 17.18 13.04
N ASP A 651 -25.58 16.23 13.13
CA ASP A 651 -24.14 16.50 13.22
C ASP A 651 -23.53 16.67 11.83
N LYS A 652 -23.47 17.93 11.38
CA LYS A 652 -22.91 18.32 10.09
C LYS A 652 -21.37 18.43 10.09
N GLU A 653 -20.70 18.13 11.20
CA GLU A 653 -19.24 18.23 11.27
C GLU A 653 -18.59 17.18 10.36
N ARG A 654 -17.55 17.61 9.64
CA ARG A 654 -16.86 16.82 8.63
C ARG A 654 -15.61 16.19 9.20
N PHE A 655 -15.56 14.86 9.25
CA PHE A 655 -14.39 14.16 9.77
C PHE A 655 -13.34 14.00 8.68
N PHE A 656 -12.28 14.81 8.76
CA PHE A 656 -11.20 14.81 7.79
C PHE A 656 -10.18 13.69 8.00
N GLY A 657 -9.76 13.05 6.92
CA GLY A 657 -8.80 11.95 6.89
C GLY A 657 -9.40 10.64 6.39
N PRO A 658 -10.49 10.12 7.00
CA PRO A 658 -11.11 8.87 6.59
C PRO A 658 -11.55 8.92 5.13
N ALA A 659 -11.09 7.95 4.36
CA ALA A 659 -11.60 7.68 3.04
C ALA A 659 -11.59 6.19 2.79
N GLY A 660 -12.47 5.73 1.92
CA GLY A 660 -12.55 4.32 1.59
C GLY A 660 -13.67 4.05 0.63
N ASN A 661 -13.96 2.76 0.47
CA ASN A 661 -15.09 2.29 -0.30
C ASN A 661 -16.08 1.59 0.63
N LEU A 662 -17.34 2.03 0.56
CA LEU A 662 -18.50 1.40 1.16
C LEU A 662 -19.27 0.70 0.04
N GLU A 663 -18.98 -0.57 -0.18
CA GLU A 663 -19.50 -1.35 -1.30
C GLU A 663 -19.24 -0.68 -2.67
N LYS A 664 -20.23 0.05 -3.21
CA LYS A 664 -20.18 0.74 -4.52
C LYS A 664 -19.89 2.24 -4.39
N VAL A 665 -19.82 2.76 -3.17
CA VAL A 665 -19.65 4.19 -2.90
C VAL A 665 -18.23 4.45 -2.44
N SER A 666 -17.50 5.30 -3.16
CA SER A 666 -16.27 5.87 -2.64
C SER A 666 -16.59 7.12 -1.84
N PHE A 667 -16.00 7.26 -0.67
CA PHE A 667 -16.13 8.46 0.15
C PHE A 667 -14.76 8.96 0.61
N ALA A 668 -14.70 10.25 0.88
CA ALA A 668 -13.60 10.92 1.53
C ALA A 668 -14.20 11.98 2.45
N ASP A 669 -13.71 12.02 3.69
CA ASP A 669 -14.08 12.99 4.72
C ASP A 669 -15.57 13.07 4.96
N PRO A 670 -16.16 11.94 5.38
CA PRO A 670 -17.59 11.87 5.59
C PRO A 670 -18.00 12.90 6.66
N ARG A 671 -19.16 13.52 6.48
CA ARG A 671 -19.84 14.15 7.62
C ARG A 671 -20.45 13.06 8.48
N ILE A 672 -20.59 13.33 9.77
CA ILE A 672 -21.25 12.37 10.67
C ILE A 672 -22.69 12.12 10.21
N CYS A 673 -23.42 13.15 9.81
CA CYS A 673 -24.77 13.02 9.27
C CYS A 673 -24.84 12.18 7.98
N ASP A 674 -23.84 12.27 7.09
CA ASP A 674 -23.79 11.44 5.88
C ASP A 674 -23.59 9.96 6.25
N MET A 675 -22.66 9.69 7.17
CA MET A 675 -22.41 8.34 7.67
C MET A 675 -23.64 7.77 8.38
N ALA A 676 -24.32 8.57 9.19
CA ALA A 676 -25.57 8.16 9.84
C ALA A 676 -26.66 7.85 8.81
N ALA A 677 -26.85 8.71 7.81
CA ALA A 677 -27.82 8.50 6.73
C ALA A 677 -27.52 7.23 5.93
N TYR A 678 -26.25 6.97 5.62
CA TYR A 678 -25.80 5.73 4.99
C TYR A 678 -26.12 4.50 5.84
N VAL A 679 -25.75 4.52 7.12
CA VAL A 679 -26.03 3.39 8.02
C VAL A 679 -27.54 3.15 8.10
N MET A 680 -28.35 4.19 8.26
CA MET A 680 -29.82 4.07 8.31
C MET A 680 -30.39 3.45 7.02
N SER A 681 -29.93 3.87 5.84
CA SER A 681 -30.42 3.33 4.56
C SER A 681 -30.01 1.88 4.32
N HIS A 682 -28.90 1.42 4.90
CA HIS A 682 -28.45 0.02 4.76
C HIS A 682 -29.08 -0.90 5.81
N ARG A 683 -29.40 -0.36 6.99
CA ARG A 683 -30.06 -1.12 8.06
C ARG A 683 -31.55 -1.26 7.85
N TRP A 684 -32.21 -0.21 7.36
CA TRP A 684 -33.64 -0.21 7.09
C TRP A 684 -33.92 0.35 5.68
N PRO A 685 -33.52 -0.37 4.61
CA PRO A 685 -33.66 0.11 3.22
C PRO A 685 -35.11 0.33 2.79
N GLU A 686 -36.07 -0.35 3.41
CA GLU A 686 -37.49 -0.16 3.15
C GLU A 686 -38.04 1.15 3.76
N LYS A 687 -37.35 1.71 4.77
CA LYS A 687 -37.75 2.90 5.51
C LYS A 687 -36.97 4.14 5.09
N TYR A 688 -35.66 4.00 4.85
CA TYR A 688 -34.76 5.11 4.57
C TYR A 688 -34.05 4.92 3.24
N ALA A 689 -34.04 5.97 2.42
CA ALA A 689 -33.33 6.01 1.15
C ALA A 689 -32.30 7.14 1.17
N PHE A 690 -31.02 6.81 0.98
CA PHE A 690 -29.94 7.79 0.93
C PHE A 690 -28.98 7.48 -0.21
N GLN A 691 -28.64 8.50 -0.98
CA GLN A 691 -27.68 8.46 -2.08
C GLN A 691 -26.47 9.34 -1.72
N TRP A 692 -25.40 8.69 -1.27
CA TRP A 692 -24.14 9.35 -0.89
C TRP A 692 -23.48 10.15 -2.03
N SER A 693 -23.66 9.71 -3.27
CA SER A 693 -23.03 10.34 -4.44
C SER A 693 -23.70 11.63 -4.90
N ALA A 694 -24.79 12.05 -4.23
CA ALA A 694 -25.45 13.32 -4.51
C ALA A 694 -24.57 14.51 -4.05
N SER A 695 -24.89 15.71 -4.52
CA SER A 695 -24.25 16.95 -4.05
C SER A 695 -24.52 17.18 -2.56
N GLY A 696 -23.70 18.00 -1.89
CA GLY A 696 -23.89 18.34 -0.48
C GLY A 696 -25.29 18.91 -0.17
N ALA A 697 -25.83 19.75 -1.05
CA ALA A 697 -27.18 20.29 -0.91
C ALA A 697 -28.29 19.24 -1.09
N GLU A 698 -28.11 18.30 -2.02
CA GLU A 698 -29.03 17.17 -2.20
C GLU A 698 -28.93 16.20 -1.03
N CYS A 699 -27.73 15.93 -0.52
CA CYS A 699 -27.51 15.14 0.69
C CYS A 699 -28.20 15.80 1.89
N ASP A 700 -28.08 17.11 2.08
CA ASP A 700 -28.79 17.85 3.13
C ASP A 700 -30.32 17.74 3.01
N THR A 701 -30.83 17.81 1.78
CA THR A 701 -32.26 17.62 1.51
C THR A 701 -32.70 16.19 1.84
N GLN A 702 -31.91 15.18 1.48
CA GLN A 702 -32.16 13.78 1.82
C GLN A 702 -32.10 13.55 3.33
N ILE A 703 -31.10 14.12 4.01
CA ILE A 703 -30.95 14.04 5.48
C ILE A 703 -32.19 14.59 6.18
N VAL A 704 -32.70 15.75 5.77
CA VAL A 704 -33.94 16.29 6.34
C VAL A 704 -35.14 15.38 6.11
N LYS A 705 -35.25 14.75 4.93
CA LYS A 705 -36.31 13.74 4.68
C LYS A 705 -36.17 12.52 5.61
N LEU A 706 -34.95 12.03 5.84
CA LEU A 706 -34.69 10.94 6.78
C LEU A 706 -35.09 11.34 8.21
N GLN A 707 -34.73 12.56 8.62
CA GLN A 707 -35.14 13.12 9.90
C GLN A 707 -36.66 13.21 10.00
N ASP A 708 -37.36 13.70 8.98
CA ASP A 708 -38.82 13.81 8.96
C ASP A 708 -39.54 12.46 9.05
N ILE A 709 -39.03 11.43 8.37
CA ILE A 709 -39.54 10.05 8.48
C ILE A 709 -39.45 9.59 9.94
N TRP A 710 -38.30 9.78 10.59
CA TRP A 710 -38.10 9.41 11.98
C TRP A 710 -38.97 10.26 12.93
N ARG A 711 -39.00 11.58 12.75
CA ARG A 711 -39.76 12.54 13.55
C ARG A 711 -41.26 12.27 13.49
N SER A 712 -41.80 12.01 12.30
CA SER A 712 -43.20 11.64 12.08
C SER A 712 -43.58 10.38 12.86
N ALA A 713 -42.72 9.34 12.81
CA ALA A 713 -42.92 8.11 13.57
C ALA A 713 -42.92 8.32 15.10
N HIS A 714 -42.37 9.43 15.58
CA HIS A 714 -42.28 9.80 17.00
C HIS A 714 -43.18 11.00 17.37
N GLY A 715 -44.13 11.38 16.51
CA GLY A 715 -45.08 12.46 16.80
C GLY A 715 -44.48 13.87 16.86
N MET A 716 -43.31 14.08 16.25
CA MET A 716 -42.64 15.38 16.17
C MET A 716 -42.98 16.09 14.85
N PRO A 717 -43.05 17.43 14.82
CA PRO A 717 -43.33 18.18 13.59
C PRO A 717 -42.17 18.04 12.59
N PRO A 718 -42.45 18.06 11.28
CA PRO A 718 -41.42 18.03 10.25
C PRO A 718 -40.50 19.25 10.35
N LEU A 719 -39.24 19.07 9.97
CA LEU A 719 -38.26 20.14 9.87
C LEU A 719 -38.53 20.98 8.62
N PRO A 720 -38.13 22.26 8.62
CA PRO A 720 -38.15 23.04 7.40
C PRO A 720 -37.25 22.37 6.37
N THR A 721 -37.79 22.12 5.17
CA THR A 721 -36.97 21.67 4.05
C THR A 721 -35.85 22.69 3.83
N PRO A 722 -34.58 22.27 3.68
CA PRO A 722 -33.51 23.19 3.37
C PRO A 722 -33.90 24.04 2.18
N ALA A 723 -33.72 25.35 2.28
CA ALA A 723 -34.00 26.22 1.15
C ALA A 723 -33.19 25.70 -0.04
N PRO A 724 -33.82 25.51 -1.22
CA PRO A 724 -33.05 25.15 -2.40
C PRO A 724 -31.96 26.21 -2.59
N PRO A 725 -30.79 25.83 -3.13
CA PRO A 725 -29.76 26.80 -3.46
C PRO A 725 -30.38 27.96 -4.23
N PRO A 726 -30.00 29.22 -3.94
CA PRO A 726 -30.60 30.36 -4.61
C PRO A 726 -30.45 30.20 -6.12
N VAL A 727 -31.59 30.07 -6.80
CA VAL A 727 -31.61 29.97 -8.26
C VAL A 727 -31.15 31.32 -8.79
N ILE A 728 -29.97 31.34 -9.41
CA ILE A 728 -29.46 32.56 -10.03
C ILE A 728 -30.40 32.89 -11.19
N PRO A 729 -31.08 34.06 -11.18
CA PRO A 729 -32.00 34.40 -12.24
C PRO A 729 -31.23 34.56 -13.55
N ALA A 730 -31.66 33.82 -14.57
CA ALA A 730 -31.09 33.90 -15.91
C ALA A 730 -31.06 35.37 -16.38
N ALA A 731 -29.99 35.76 -17.04
CA ALA A 731 -29.96 37.05 -17.73
C ALA A 731 -30.99 37.01 -18.87
N PRO A 732 -31.71 38.13 -19.14
CA PRO A 732 -32.68 38.19 -20.22
C PRO A 732 -32.06 37.74 -21.54
N GLU A 733 -32.78 36.93 -22.30
CA GLU A 733 -32.29 36.42 -23.58
C GLU A 733 -31.87 37.57 -24.52
N SER A 734 -32.61 38.69 -24.50
CA SER A 734 -32.29 39.91 -25.25
C SER A 734 -30.92 40.52 -24.94
N GLU A 735 -30.38 40.27 -23.75
CA GLU A 735 -29.05 40.75 -23.32
C GLU A 735 -27.95 39.73 -23.64
N VAL A 736 -28.24 38.44 -23.49
CA VAL A 736 -27.25 37.37 -23.64
C VAL A 736 -27.09 36.94 -25.11
N ALA A 737 -28.18 36.86 -25.86
CA ALA A 737 -28.19 36.36 -27.24
C ALA A 737 -27.19 37.10 -28.16
N PRO A 738 -27.13 38.46 -28.17
CA PRO A 738 -26.16 39.16 -29.03
C PRO A 738 -24.71 38.86 -28.68
N LEU A 739 -24.40 38.62 -27.40
CA LEU A 739 -23.06 38.27 -26.96
C LEU A 739 -22.70 36.83 -27.35
N LEU A 740 -23.66 35.90 -27.24
CA LEU A 740 -23.48 34.53 -27.69
C LEU A 740 -23.33 34.44 -29.21
N ASP A 741 -24.11 35.21 -29.97
CA ASP A 741 -23.99 35.29 -31.44
C ASP A 741 -22.61 35.83 -31.83
N ALA A 742 -22.12 36.87 -31.15
CA ALA A 742 -20.78 37.40 -31.38
C ALA A 742 -19.68 36.36 -31.05
N TYR A 743 -19.85 35.61 -29.95
CA TYR A 743 -18.93 34.55 -29.56
C TYR A 743 -18.93 33.37 -30.57
N VAL A 744 -20.10 32.96 -31.07
CA VAL A 744 -20.23 31.90 -32.09
C VAL A 744 -19.69 32.34 -33.45
N ALA A 745 -19.94 33.58 -33.85
CA ALA A 745 -19.48 34.13 -35.13
C ALA A 745 -17.95 34.30 -35.20
N ALA A 746 -17.27 34.38 -34.05
CA ALA A 746 -15.82 34.44 -33.99
C ALA A 746 -15.19 33.13 -34.52
N LYS A 747 -14.35 33.26 -35.54
CA LYS A 747 -13.80 32.12 -36.30
C LYS A 747 -12.57 31.51 -35.62
N ALA A 748 -11.76 32.31 -34.94
CA ALA A 748 -10.55 31.86 -34.25
C ALA A 748 -10.73 31.91 -32.74
N ASP A 749 -10.06 31.02 -32.01
CA ASP A 749 -10.09 30.99 -30.54
C ASP A 749 -9.57 32.29 -29.91
N ALA A 750 -8.60 32.93 -30.56
CA ALA A 750 -8.09 34.25 -30.16
C ALA A 750 -9.17 35.35 -30.19
N ASP A 751 -10.13 35.25 -31.11
CA ASP A 751 -11.24 36.21 -31.23
C ASP A 751 -12.40 35.87 -30.28
N ARG A 752 -12.51 34.59 -29.88
CA ARG A 752 -13.52 34.10 -28.93
C ARG A 752 -13.20 34.50 -27.49
N GLU A 753 -11.93 34.53 -27.12
CA GLU A 753 -11.51 34.79 -25.74
C GLU A 753 -11.96 36.17 -25.19
N PRO A 754 -11.86 37.28 -25.94
CA PRO A 754 -12.44 38.56 -25.52
C PRO A 754 -13.96 38.52 -25.37
N ALA A 755 -14.66 37.81 -26.26
CA ALA A 755 -16.12 37.67 -26.19
C ALA A 755 -16.55 36.83 -24.99
N ALA A 756 -15.86 35.71 -24.72
CA ALA A 756 -16.07 34.90 -23.52
C ALA A 756 -15.82 35.70 -22.24
N THR A 757 -14.71 36.45 -22.19
CA THR A 757 -14.38 37.31 -21.05
C THR A 757 -15.47 38.35 -20.82
N LYS A 758 -15.94 39.03 -21.89
CA LYS A 758 -17.05 39.99 -21.79
C LYS A 758 -18.32 39.34 -21.26
N ILE A 759 -18.68 38.13 -21.70
CA ILE A 759 -19.86 37.41 -21.19
C ILE A 759 -19.69 37.08 -19.70
N VAL A 760 -18.53 36.54 -19.31
CA VAL A 760 -18.23 36.17 -17.92
C VAL A 760 -18.25 37.40 -17.00
N GLU A 761 -17.67 38.51 -17.41
CA GLU A 761 -17.60 39.73 -16.59
C GLU A 761 -18.95 40.47 -16.50
N SER A 762 -19.69 40.55 -17.61
CA SER A 762 -20.96 41.31 -17.65
C SER A 762 -22.15 40.52 -17.12
N MET A 763 -22.20 39.21 -17.37
CA MET A 763 -23.36 38.37 -17.03
C MET A 763 -23.04 37.33 -15.95
N GLY A 764 -21.78 36.90 -15.84
CA GLY A 764 -21.37 35.84 -14.92
C GLY A 764 -22.24 34.58 -15.07
N LEU A 765 -22.52 33.93 -13.94
CA LEU A 765 -23.34 32.72 -13.89
C LEU A 765 -24.75 32.89 -14.51
N ARG A 766 -25.28 34.12 -14.60
CA ARG A 766 -26.61 34.39 -15.16
C ARG A 766 -26.70 34.08 -16.66
N ALA A 767 -25.58 34.02 -17.38
CA ALA A 767 -25.54 33.62 -18.79
C ALA A 767 -25.69 32.11 -18.99
N LEU A 768 -25.34 31.29 -18.00
CA LEU A 768 -25.24 29.84 -18.16
C LEU A 768 -26.55 29.16 -18.63
N PRO A 769 -27.75 29.50 -18.10
CA PRO A 769 -29.00 28.91 -18.59
C PRO A 769 -29.23 29.11 -20.09
N GLN A 770 -28.89 30.29 -20.63
CA GLN A 770 -29.03 30.59 -22.06
C GLN A 770 -27.98 29.85 -22.90
N VAL A 771 -26.76 29.70 -22.38
CA VAL A 771 -25.72 28.88 -23.02
C VAL A 771 -26.15 27.41 -23.08
N ARG A 772 -26.74 26.88 -22.00
CA ARG A 772 -27.29 25.51 -21.94
C ARG A 772 -28.41 25.30 -22.95
N ALA A 773 -29.39 26.20 -22.99
CA ALA A 773 -30.50 26.11 -23.95
C ALA A 773 -30.00 26.06 -25.40
N ARG A 774 -28.95 26.82 -25.74
CA ARG A 774 -28.32 26.76 -27.06
C ARG A 774 -27.48 25.49 -27.29
N LEU A 775 -26.86 24.94 -26.26
CA LEU A 775 -26.12 23.68 -26.34
C LEU A 775 -27.06 22.49 -26.62
N GLU A 776 -28.26 22.47 -26.04
CA GLU A 776 -29.25 21.39 -26.22
C GLU A 776 -29.89 21.39 -27.61
N HIS A 777 -29.96 22.55 -28.28
CA HIS A 777 -30.74 22.73 -29.50
C HIS A 777 -29.95 23.20 -30.73
N GLY A 778 -28.66 23.51 -30.60
CA GLY A 778 -27.88 24.23 -31.61
C GLY A 778 -26.80 23.42 -32.32
N ALA A 779 -26.55 23.76 -33.59
CA ALA A 779 -25.38 23.31 -34.35
C ALA A 779 -24.05 23.81 -33.76
N ASP A 780 -24.09 24.82 -32.88
CA ASP A 780 -22.92 25.48 -32.29
C ASP A 780 -22.42 24.84 -30.99
N ALA A 781 -22.91 23.63 -30.66
CA ALA A 781 -22.64 23.01 -29.36
C ALA A 781 -21.14 22.84 -29.06
N ALA A 782 -20.33 22.49 -30.05
CA ALA A 782 -18.88 22.37 -29.90
C ALA A 782 -18.23 23.73 -29.54
N THR A 783 -18.71 24.82 -30.13
CA THR A 783 -18.19 26.19 -29.93
C THR A 783 -18.57 26.73 -28.55
N LEU A 784 -19.80 26.47 -28.09
CA LEU A 784 -20.34 26.98 -26.83
C LEU A 784 -19.86 26.20 -25.60
N ARG A 785 -19.42 24.96 -25.76
CA ARG A 785 -19.01 24.10 -24.64
C ARG A 785 -17.88 24.69 -23.76
N PRO A 786 -16.78 25.25 -24.31
CA PRO A 786 -15.76 25.92 -23.51
C PRO A 786 -16.31 27.09 -22.66
N LEU A 787 -17.23 27.87 -23.21
CA LEU A 787 -17.88 28.97 -22.49
C LEU A 787 -18.76 28.45 -21.36
N ALA A 788 -19.55 27.39 -21.59
CA ALA A 788 -20.36 26.76 -20.54
C ALA A 788 -19.50 26.23 -19.39
N LEU A 789 -18.37 25.57 -19.70
CA LEU A 789 -17.43 25.09 -18.68
C LEU A 789 -16.84 26.26 -17.87
N ARG A 790 -16.45 27.35 -18.53
CA ARG A 790 -15.92 28.55 -17.88
C ARG A 790 -16.95 29.21 -16.95
N LEU A 791 -18.19 29.33 -17.41
CA LEU A 791 -19.29 29.86 -16.61
C LEU A 791 -19.62 28.96 -15.41
N ALA A 792 -19.72 27.65 -15.63
CA ALA A 792 -19.97 26.67 -14.56
C ALA A 792 -18.84 26.58 -13.53
N SER A 793 -17.64 27.05 -13.87
CA SER A 793 -16.51 27.15 -12.93
C SER A 793 -16.49 28.45 -12.11
N ILE A 794 -17.45 29.36 -12.25
CA ILE A 794 -17.50 30.58 -11.43
C ILE A 794 -17.84 30.24 -9.98
N VAL A 795 -17.10 30.78 -9.01
CA VAL A 795 -17.45 30.69 -7.58
C VAL A 795 -18.64 31.58 -7.30
N ARG A 796 -19.79 30.98 -7.01
CA ARG A 796 -21.02 31.68 -6.65
C ARG A 796 -20.91 32.27 -5.25
N GLU A 797 -20.47 31.44 -4.30
CA GLU A 797 -20.48 31.77 -2.87
C GLU A 797 -19.21 31.28 -2.19
N VAL A 798 -18.80 32.04 -1.17
CA VAL A 798 -17.77 31.66 -0.21
C VAL A 798 -18.43 31.63 1.17
N HIS A 799 -18.21 30.54 1.90
CA HIS A 799 -18.75 30.30 3.24
C HIS A 799 -17.62 30.00 4.22
N PRO A 800 -17.21 30.99 5.04
CA PRO A 800 -16.40 30.71 6.21
C PRO A 800 -17.23 29.96 7.27
N THR A 801 -16.78 28.79 7.72
CA THR A 801 -17.44 28.05 8.82
C THR A 801 -16.96 28.52 10.20
N THR A 802 -15.67 28.82 10.30
CA THR A 802 -15.01 29.45 11.45
C THR A 802 -13.99 30.41 10.88
N ASP A 803 -13.98 31.69 11.27
CA ASP A 803 -13.09 32.71 10.68
C ASP A 803 -12.42 33.60 11.74
N PRO A 804 -11.45 33.05 12.50
CA PRO A 804 -10.81 33.78 13.59
C PRO A 804 -10.06 35.00 13.04
N GLY A 805 -10.60 36.19 13.25
CA GLY A 805 -9.94 37.45 12.88
C GLY A 805 -10.00 37.80 11.38
N GLY A 806 -11.01 37.34 10.65
CA GLY A 806 -11.23 37.73 9.24
C GLY A 806 -10.23 37.11 8.27
N MET A 807 -9.80 35.88 8.54
CA MET A 807 -8.81 35.15 7.77
C MET A 807 -9.31 34.75 6.37
N ALA A 808 -10.61 34.56 6.17
CA ALA A 808 -11.18 34.34 4.84
C ALA A 808 -10.90 35.51 3.88
N GLU A 809 -10.97 36.74 4.39
CA GLU A 809 -10.63 37.94 3.62
C GLU A 809 -9.10 38.05 3.41
N LYS A 810 -8.31 37.86 4.48
CA LYS A 810 -6.84 37.98 4.43
C LYS A 810 -6.19 36.96 3.49
N SER A 811 -6.65 35.71 3.53
CA SER A 811 -6.22 34.65 2.61
C SER A 811 -6.69 34.89 1.17
N GLY A 812 -7.55 35.88 0.92
CA GLY A 812 -8.09 36.22 -0.38
C GLY A 812 -9.05 35.18 -0.94
N VAL A 813 -9.62 34.30 -0.10
CA VAL A 813 -10.65 33.33 -0.52
C VAL A 813 -11.92 34.06 -0.94
N GLU A 814 -12.30 35.13 -0.23
CA GLU A 814 -13.43 35.98 -0.63
C GLU A 814 -13.23 36.63 -2.01
N LEU A 815 -11.98 36.83 -2.44
CA LEU A 815 -11.68 37.36 -3.77
C LEU A 815 -11.99 36.38 -4.89
N LEU A 816 -12.29 35.11 -4.58
CA LEU A 816 -12.76 34.13 -5.57
C LEU A 816 -14.22 34.36 -5.95
N ARG A 817 -15.03 34.99 -5.09
CA ARG A 817 -16.46 35.23 -5.35
C ARG A 817 -16.67 35.96 -6.68
N GLY A 818 -17.51 35.38 -7.54
CA GLY A 818 -17.80 35.89 -8.88
C GLY A 818 -16.70 35.63 -9.91
N LYS A 819 -15.60 34.96 -9.56
CA LYS A 819 -14.51 34.63 -10.48
C LYS A 819 -14.53 33.15 -10.86
N VAL A 820 -13.97 32.85 -12.03
CA VAL A 820 -13.74 31.47 -12.48
C VAL A 820 -12.69 30.83 -11.58
N LEU A 821 -13.04 29.73 -10.92
CA LEU A 821 -12.10 28.91 -10.16
C LEU A 821 -11.32 28.02 -11.12
N SER A 822 -10.01 28.26 -11.23
CA SER A 822 -9.09 27.42 -12.00
C SER A 822 -8.15 26.64 -11.08
N GLY A 823 -7.49 25.61 -11.62
CA GLY A 823 -6.41 24.91 -10.94
C GLY A 823 -5.30 25.88 -10.52
N LYS A 824 -4.99 26.88 -11.34
CA LYS A 824 -4.00 27.93 -11.00
C LYS A 824 -4.41 28.75 -9.78
N ASP A 825 -5.70 29.03 -9.62
CA ASP A 825 -6.20 29.76 -8.45
C ASP A 825 -6.15 28.89 -7.19
N LEU A 826 -6.45 27.60 -7.30
CA LEU A 826 -6.29 26.64 -6.21
C LEU A 826 -4.83 26.46 -5.79
N ASP A 827 -3.89 26.33 -6.74
CA ASP A 827 -2.45 26.22 -6.47
C ASP A 827 -1.93 27.44 -5.70
N ARG A 828 -2.26 28.65 -6.19
CA ARG A 828 -1.91 29.91 -5.52
C ARG A 828 -2.53 30.03 -4.14
N LEU A 829 -3.80 29.64 -4.02
CA LEU A 829 -4.51 29.71 -2.75
C LEU A 829 -3.94 28.72 -1.75
N ALA A 830 -3.62 27.48 -2.16
CA ALA A 830 -3.00 26.48 -1.31
C ALA A 830 -1.66 26.96 -0.75
N HIS A 831 -0.81 27.53 -1.61
CA HIS A 831 0.44 28.14 -1.18
C HIS A 831 0.23 29.28 -0.19
N ARG A 832 -0.69 30.20 -0.47
CA ARG A 832 -0.98 31.30 0.45
C ARG A 832 -1.52 30.82 1.79
N LEU A 833 -2.43 29.84 1.78
CA LEU A 833 -2.98 29.26 2.99
C LEU A 833 -1.89 28.59 3.84
N GLU A 834 -0.89 27.94 3.23
CA GLU A 834 0.25 27.37 3.94
C GLU A 834 1.18 28.48 4.48
N ASP A 835 1.59 29.43 3.63
CA ASP A 835 2.56 30.48 3.94
C ASP A 835 2.06 31.49 4.98
N GLU A 836 0.76 31.80 4.94
CA GLU A 836 0.14 32.85 5.77
C GLU A 836 -0.71 32.28 6.92
N MET A 837 -0.66 30.97 7.19
CA MET A 837 -1.44 30.38 8.29
C MET A 837 -1.00 30.97 9.65
N PRO A 838 -1.94 31.53 10.44
CA PRO A 838 -1.62 32.07 11.76
C PRO A 838 -1.04 31.01 12.70
N VAL A 839 -0.29 31.45 13.71
CA VAL A 839 0.32 30.56 14.72
C VAL A 839 -0.70 29.94 15.67
N ASP A 840 -1.86 30.57 15.82
CA ASP A 840 -3.00 30.13 16.62
C ASP A 840 -4.02 29.30 15.82
N VAL A 841 -3.69 28.96 14.57
CA VAL A 841 -4.43 28.02 13.73
C VAL A 841 -3.62 26.73 13.58
N ALA A 842 -4.21 25.61 13.95
CA ALA A 842 -3.61 24.29 13.78
C ALA A 842 -3.88 23.70 12.39
N ALA A 843 -5.03 24.02 11.79
CA ALA A 843 -5.36 23.54 10.44
C ALA A 843 -6.28 24.50 9.69
N VAL A 844 -6.21 24.46 8.38
CA VAL A 844 -7.19 25.07 7.47
C VAL A 844 -7.74 24.02 6.53
N THR A 845 -9.05 24.05 6.32
CA THR A 845 -9.72 23.20 5.35
C THR A 845 -10.45 24.05 4.33
N LEU A 846 -10.24 23.75 3.06
CA LEU A 846 -10.98 24.30 1.93
C LEU A 846 -11.70 23.16 1.19
N VAL A 847 -12.98 23.38 0.90
CA VAL A 847 -13.79 22.52 0.04
C VAL A 847 -14.42 23.42 -1.02
N ALA A 848 -14.17 23.15 -2.30
CA ALA A 848 -14.91 23.79 -3.39
C ALA A 848 -15.75 22.73 -4.11
N GLU A 849 -17.05 22.92 -4.13
CA GLU A 849 -18.02 21.99 -4.69
C GLU A 849 -18.86 22.65 -5.78
N ARG A 850 -19.02 21.97 -6.91
CA ARG A 850 -19.98 22.29 -7.96
C ARG A 850 -20.95 21.12 -8.07
N GLY A 851 -22.24 21.36 -7.84
CA GLY A 851 -23.29 20.35 -7.97
C GLY A 851 -23.62 20.01 -9.44
N ALA A 852 -24.53 19.06 -9.63
CA ALA A 852 -25.06 18.72 -10.96
C ALA A 852 -25.96 19.82 -11.56
N ASP A 853 -26.41 20.76 -10.73
CA ASP A 853 -27.17 21.94 -11.15
C ASP A 853 -26.32 22.92 -12.00
N GLY A 854 -24.99 22.75 -11.98
CA GLY A 854 -23.97 23.63 -12.55
C GLY A 854 -24.16 25.10 -12.17
N ALA A 855 -24.66 25.38 -10.98
CA ALA A 855 -24.89 26.74 -10.49
C ALA A 855 -23.61 27.45 -10.02
N GLY A 856 -22.45 27.04 -10.54
CA GLY A 856 -21.13 27.49 -10.10
C GLY A 856 -20.57 26.68 -8.94
N PHE A 857 -19.38 27.07 -8.47
CA PHE A 857 -18.74 26.52 -7.29
C PHE A 857 -19.21 27.24 -6.01
N GLN A 858 -19.44 26.46 -4.97
CA GLN A 858 -19.53 26.93 -3.59
C GLN A 858 -18.21 26.59 -2.90
N VAL A 859 -17.53 27.59 -2.34
CA VAL A 859 -16.29 27.40 -1.59
C VAL A 859 -16.59 27.51 -0.10
N THR A 860 -16.28 26.46 0.65
CA THR A 860 -16.34 26.46 2.11
C THR A 860 -14.92 26.47 2.65
N ILE A 861 -14.63 27.38 3.58
CA ILE A 861 -13.34 27.42 4.28
C ILE A 861 -13.54 27.38 5.79
N GLY A 862 -12.78 26.54 6.48
CA GLY A 862 -12.79 26.42 7.93
C GLY A 862 -11.38 26.52 8.50
N TRP A 863 -11.23 27.31 9.56
CA TRP A 863 -9.99 27.47 10.30
C TRP A 863 -10.13 26.79 11.66
N GLN A 864 -9.27 25.82 11.94
CA GLN A 864 -9.24 25.10 13.20
C GLN A 864 -8.24 25.78 14.15
N PRO A 865 -8.70 26.38 15.26
CA PRO A 865 -7.79 26.97 16.24
C PRO A 865 -6.87 25.91 16.86
N GLY A 866 -5.64 26.31 17.17
CA GLY A 866 -4.70 25.51 17.94
C GLY A 866 -3.32 26.15 17.97
N ASN A 867 -2.63 26.02 19.11
CA ASN A 867 -1.30 26.58 19.29
C ASN A 867 -0.26 25.53 18.88
N VAL A 868 0.22 25.63 17.65
CA VAL A 868 1.22 24.69 17.11
C VAL A 868 2.56 25.42 16.96
N PRO A 869 3.69 24.83 17.40
CA PRO A 869 4.98 25.50 17.28
C PRO A 869 5.30 25.92 15.84
N LEU A 870 5.94 27.08 15.68
CA LEU A 870 6.33 27.63 14.37
C LEU A 870 7.20 26.69 13.52
N HIS A 871 7.86 25.73 14.15
CA HIS A 871 8.74 24.73 13.51
C HIS A 871 8.05 23.37 13.28
N ALA A 872 6.73 23.28 13.46
CA ALA A 872 5.97 22.09 13.11
C ALA A 872 6.03 21.84 11.59
N GLY A 873 6.05 20.56 11.23
CA GLY A 873 5.91 20.13 9.83
C GLY A 873 4.48 20.35 9.35
N TRP A 874 4.27 20.09 8.05
CA TRP A 874 2.96 20.18 7.43
C TRP A 874 2.45 18.79 7.06
N SER A 875 1.22 18.53 7.45
CA SER A 875 0.37 17.45 6.97
C SER A 875 -0.59 18.02 5.94
N ARG A 876 -0.58 17.43 4.75
CA ARG A 876 -1.43 17.82 3.62
C ARG A 876 -2.33 16.66 3.27
N ASP A 877 -3.63 16.92 3.12
CA ASP A 877 -4.59 15.93 2.65
C ASP A 877 -5.52 16.57 1.62
N MET A 878 -5.50 16.02 0.41
CA MET A 878 -5.99 16.68 -0.78
C MET A 878 -6.69 15.66 -1.67
N ALA A 879 -7.84 16.04 -2.24
CA ALA A 879 -8.57 15.17 -3.14
C ALA A 879 -9.35 15.96 -4.19
N VAL A 880 -9.48 15.38 -5.39
CA VAL A 880 -10.42 15.83 -6.42
C VAL A 880 -11.38 14.68 -6.72
N ARG A 881 -12.67 14.98 -6.74
CA ARG A 881 -13.74 14.06 -7.12
C ARG A 881 -14.50 14.59 -8.33
N LEU A 882 -14.87 13.64 -9.20
CA LEU A 882 -15.75 13.83 -10.35
C LEU A 882 -16.91 12.86 -10.21
N GLY A 883 -18.09 13.37 -9.87
CA GLY A 883 -19.24 12.56 -9.47
C GLY A 883 -18.92 11.69 -8.26
N ASP A 884 -19.12 10.37 -8.41
CA ASP A 884 -18.83 9.36 -7.39
C ASP A 884 -17.35 8.96 -7.33
N LYS A 885 -16.51 9.39 -8.29
CA LYS A 885 -15.13 8.93 -8.44
C LYS A 885 -14.13 9.92 -7.85
N THR A 886 -13.23 9.44 -7.00
CA THR A 886 -12.01 10.17 -6.63
C THR A 886 -11.00 10.05 -7.77
N VAL A 887 -10.74 11.14 -8.47
CA VAL A 887 -9.80 11.20 -9.62
C VAL A 887 -8.38 11.56 -9.19
N TYR A 888 -8.24 12.20 -8.03
CA TYR A 888 -6.96 12.49 -7.41
C TYR A 888 -7.06 12.35 -5.89
N ARG A 889 -6.05 11.73 -5.29
CA ARG A 889 -5.78 11.78 -3.86
C ARG A 889 -4.30 12.03 -3.68
N GLY A 890 -3.96 13.12 -3.03
CA GLY A 890 -2.59 13.50 -2.71
C GLY A 890 -2.52 13.85 -1.24
N GLY A 891 -1.41 13.54 -0.60
CA GLY A 891 -1.21 13.88 0.79
C GLY A 891 0.05 13.25 1.34
N GLY A 892 0.46 13.73 2.51
CA GLY A 892 1.66 13.28 3.18
C GLY A 892 2.12 14.25 4.24
N TRP A 893 2.90 13.72 5.18
CA TRP A 893 3.59 14.49 6.18
C TRP A 893 4.99 14.87 5.67
N THR A 894 5.38 16.14 5.79
CA THR A 894 6.72 16.60 5.41
C THR A 894 7.40 17.28 6.60
N ALA A 895 8.21 16.56 7.37
CA ALA A 895 9.41 17.18 7.95
C ALA A 895 10.68 16.88 7.16
N ASP A 896 10.75 15.75 6.44
CA ASP A 896 12.03 15.22 5.93
C ASP A 896 12.18 15.21 4.39
N GLY A 897 11.44 16.05 3.66
CA GLY A 897 11.78 16.38 2.25
C GLY A 897 11.37 15.37 1.17
N ALA A 898 10.49 14.39 1.44
CA ALA A 898 10.11 13.36 0.47
C ALA A 898 9.32 13.87 -0.76
N MET A 899 8.57 14.99 -0.65
CA MET A 899 7.95 15.66 -1.80
C MET A 899 7.93 17.19 -1.61
N ASP A 900 8.26 17.91 -2.70
CA ASP A 900 8.14 19.37 -2.75
C ASP A 900 6.65 19.76 -2.70
N PRO A 901 6.20 20.56 -1.71
CA PRO A 901 4.81 21.02 -1.61
C PRO A 901 4.30 21.66 -2.90
N LYS A 902 5.17 22.34 -3.66
CA LYS A 902 4.84 22.93 -4.97
C LYS A 902 4.40 21.90 -5.99
N GLN A 903 4.96 20.70 -5.94
CA GLN A 903 4.58 19.62 -6.85
C GLN A 903 3.21 19.06 -6.49
N ILE A 904 2.91 18.91 -5.19
CA ILE A 904 1.64 18.36 -4.71
C ILE A 904 0.48 19.32 -5.05
N PHE A 905 0.62 20.62 -4.78
CA PHE A 905 -0.41 21.62 -5.12
C PHE A 905 -0.62 21.75 -6.63
N ARG A 906 0.45 21.67 -7.42
CA ARG A 906 0.32 21.66 -8.89
C ARG A 906 -0.43 20.44 -9.40
N GLN A 907 -0.19 19.25 -8.85
CA GLN A 907 -0.93 18.05 -9.23
C GLN A 907 -2.41 18.16 -8.89
N LEU A 908 -2.75 18.68 -7.70
CA LEU A 908 -4.15 18.97 -7.34
C LEU A 908 -4.80 19.91 -8.35
N ALA A 909 -4.10 20.99 -8.70
CA ALA A 909 -4.57 21.97 -9.68
C ALA A 909 -4.83 21.35 -11.06
N GLU A 910 -3.90 20.52 -11.55
CA GLU A 910 -4.02 19.84 -12.83
C GLU A 910 -5.21 18.87 -12.86
N GLU A 911 -5.38 18.08 -11.81
CA GLU A 911 -6.48 17.12 -11.70
C GLU A 911 -7.83 17.81 -11.50
N PHE A 912 -7.86 18.94 -10.78
CA PHE A 912 -9.05 19.79 -10.70
C PHE A 912 -9.45 20.35 -12.06
N ASP A 913 -8.50 20.87 -12.84
CA ASP A 913 -8.77 21.36 -14.19
C ASP A 913 -9.24 20.23 -15.13
N LYS A 914 -8.68 19.01 -14.99
CA LYS A 914 -9.18 17.83 -15.72
C LYS A 914 -10.63 17.50 -15.33
N ALA A 915 -10.94 17.49 -14.03
CA ALA A 915 -12.27 17.20 -13.52
C ALA A 915 -13.30 18.23 -14.02
N THR A 916 -12.99 19.52 -13.92
CA THR A 916 -13.90 20.60 -14.38
C THR A 916 -14.15 20.57 -15.88
N ARG A 917 -13.18 20.15 -16.70
CA ARG A 917 -13.32 20.01 -18.16
C ARG A 917 -14.18 18.83 -18.61
N SER A 918 -14.42 17.85 -17.75
CA SER A 918 -15.18 16.63 -18.12
C SER A 918 -16.64 16.92 -18.51
N GLY A 919 -17.26 17.94 -17.90
CA GLY A 919 -18.63 18.40 -18.21
C GLY A 919 -19.05 19.53 -17.28
N PHE A 920 -19.95 20.41 -17.72
CA PHE A 920 -20.45 21.54 -16.91
C PHE A 920 -21.58 21.14 -15.94
N ASP A 921 -22.24 20.00 -16.19
CA ASP A 921 -23.26 19.39 -15.29
C ASP A 921 -22.67 18.25 -14.43
N ALA A 922 -21.38 17.94 -14.61
CA ALA A 922 -20.73 16.92 -13.81
C ALA A 922 -20.40 17.49 -12.42
N PRO A 923 -20.81 16.83 -11.32
CA PRO A 923 -20.43 17.25 -9.98
C PRO A 923 -18.92 17.20 -9.82
N VAL A 924 -18.32 18.28 -9.33
CA VAL A 924 -16.89 18.35 -9.05
C VAL A 924 -16.69 18.82 -7.62
N LEU A 925 -15.88 18.09 -6.87
CA LEU A 925 -15.47 18.49 -5.53
C LEU A 925 -13.95 18.48 -5.45
N VAL A 926 -13.37 19.57 -5.00
CA VAL A 926 -11.97 19.64 -4.60
C VAL A 926 -11.87 19.95 -3.12
N ARG A 927 -10.94 19.27 -2.46
CA ARG A 927 -10.66 19.42 -1.05
C ARG A 927 -9.17 19.61 -0.83
N LEU A 928 -8.86 20.49 0.10
CA LEU A 928 -7.53 20.78 0.60
C LEU A 928 -7.61 20.92 2.12
N ARG A 929 -6.87 20.09 2.86
CA ARG A 929 -6.60 20.29 4.28
C ARG A 929 -5.10 20.49 4.46
N LEU A 930 -4.74 21.58 5.14
CA LEU A 930 -3.39 21.88 5.57
C LEU A 930 -3.40 21.89 7.09
N GLN A 931 -2.53 21.10 7.71
CA GLN A 931 -2.44 21.00 9.15
C GLN A 931 -0.98 21.11 9.58
N ARG A 932 -0.71 21.91 10.62
CA ARG A 932 0.59 21.88 11.29
C ARG A 932 0.61 20.71 12.25
N GLU A 933 1.63 19.89 12.14
CA GLU A 933 1.86 18.75 13.03
C GLU A 933 3.26 18.86 13.63
N THR A 934 3.35 18.80 14.95
CA THR A 934 4.63 18.50 15.61
C THR A 934 5.11 17.17 15.05
N ALA A 935 6.40 17.08 14.69
CA ALA A 935 6.92 15.82 14.18
C ALA A 935 6.51 14.67 15.09
N PRO A 936 5.97 13.57 14.54
CA PRO A 936 5.74 12.38 15.34
C PRO A 936 7.06 12.13 16.04
N VAL A 937 7.04 12.16 17.38
CA VAL A 937 8.22 11.85 18.16
C VAL A 937 8.47 10.39 17.84
N THR A 938 9.39 10.12 16.91
CA THR A 938 9.85 8.76 16.67
C THR A 938 10.29 8.27 18.03
N PRO A 939 9.67 7.20 18.57
CA PRO A 939 10.12 6.64 19.83
C PRO A 939 11.61 6.38 19.65
N VAL A 940 12.44 7.10 20.39
CA VAL A 940 13.85 6.76 20.46
C VAL A 940 13.84 5.35 21.04
N GLU A 941 14.17 4.34 20.24
CA GLU A 941 14.29 2.97 20.72
C GLU A 941 15.28 2.96 21.90
N GLU A 942 14.77 2.79 23.12
CA GLU A 942 15.58 2.61 24.34
C GLU A 942 16.12 1.18 24.49
#